data_AF-F4BTS2-F1
#
_entry.id   AF-F4BTS2-F1
#
_cell.length_a   1.000
_cell.length_b   1.000
_cell.length_c   1.000
_cell.angle_alpha   90.00
_cell.angle_beta   90.00
_cell.angle_gamma   90.00
#
_symmetry.space_group_name_H-M   'P 1'
#
loop_
_entity.id
_entity.type
_entity.pdbx_description
1 polymer ?
#
loop_
_entity_poly.entity_id
_entity_poly.type
_entity_poly.pdbx_seq_one_letter_code
_entity_poly.pdbx_strand_id
1 'polypeptide(L)'
;MSAIKGRVVEVPQENGPAVKLWMSGDEFYVRYENLEGYTVVYDGKLGLFTYSVLVNGELVSSGVPISNPAPEGLKKHEREDPSVRQRKFELKYARMLPPITRTMDERPRTIGEQHGLLRGRLLHEGKIKGLTILVEFPDEKINVSAANISEMLNKTGYNEGGNFCSVRDYYLKMSNGKLDYTNEVVGPITLKKNKMYYHFNLFVEEAMDAVVGMGIDLSRFDSKGVGLIDALSFLYAGNAVYDGELHPHNSYIDLKFGDIKTYLYMLSNLGTSKDDLAIGTICHETGHLLCRFPDLYDYGRRDEDLVESAGLGLYCLMSVGDHLDDWKTPSPVCAYFRNLAGWCDNVVDLNKPGKYEAKHGDYRTVMKYATDRANEYFLVENRSQMGLDRALPSSGLAIYHCDILGSNEWQEGSPSKHFQCALLQRDGSLHLERGLNYGDGTDLYKKVNGVALSYDTNPSSKIWDRSDSGFIISDISEPGEVISLVVGPVVSSDTVKGEANVSIAIPDNDVHGVSSSLNISEEGRASRIYLNLDISHSYISDLKVELISPSGKRAMIHNREGGGEGNLIKTYDSNSLPSLGDLVGSPINGEWSLTVADVAAIDKGVLNRWSIEIEKEASEMEVSKDMEPNELIPDNDPRGASVAMNLDKKGIVQRVVTMVDITHPFIGDLRVEILSPSGKTAIIHDRGGFDQDNLDKTYDSQINPELQAFVGQPAEGNWILRAMDLSRLDKGIINKWNMRVTYSG
;
A
#
# COMPACT_ATOMS: atom_id res chain seq x y z
N MET A 1 15.02 5.37 4.89
CA MET A 1 16.45 5.72 4.95
C MET A 1 17.09 5.16 3.72
N SER A 2 18.02 5.86 3.07
CA SER A 2 19.06 5.18 2.28
C SER A 2 19.97 4.41 3.23
N ALA A 3 19.46 3.35 3.87
CA ALA A 3 20.22 2.57 4.81
C ALA A 3 21.36 1.88 4.06
N ILE A 4 22.58 2.26 4.37
CA ILE A 4 23.76 1.52 3.96
C ILE A 4 23.73 0.22 4.75
N LYS A 5 23.22 -0.85 4.13
CA LYS A 5 23.44 -2.21 4.60
C LYS A 5 24.94 -2.36 4.78
N GLY A 6 25.36 -2.67 6.01
CA GLY A 6 26.76 -2.82 6.38
C GLY A 6 27.56 -3.47 5.26
N ARG A 7 28.50 -2.73 4.66
CA ARG A 7 29.33 -3.22 3.55
C ARG A 7 30.77 -2.79 3.73
N VAL A 8 31.70 -3.60 3.23
CA VAL A 8 33.10 -3.19 3.14
C VAL A 8 33.23 -2.22 1.97
N VAL A 9 33.72 -1.01 2.26
CA VAL A 9 34.10 -0.01 1.26
C VAL A 9 35.60 0.22 1.33
N GLU A 10 36.21 0.50 0.18
CA GLU A 10 37.58 1.00 0.10
C GLU A 10 37.53 2.53 0.03
N VAL A 11 38.17 3.19 1.00
CA VAL A 11 38.11 4.64 1.18
C VAL A 11 39.51 5.24 1.05
N PRO A 12 39.71 6.27 0.19
CA PRO A 12 41.01 6.91 0.04
C PRO A 12 41.41 7.74 1.28
N GLN A 13 42.71 8.03 1.39
CA GLN A 13 43.30 8.88 2.42
C GLN A 13 44.21 9.92 1.75
N GLU A 14 44.41 11.08 2.39
CA GLU A 14 45.28 12.14 1.85
C GLU A 14 46.76 11.80 2.04
N ASN A 15 47.12 11.29 3.23
CA ASN A 15 48.50 11.01 3.62
C ASN A 15 48.77 9.51 3.84
N GLY A 16 48.02 8.63 3.18
CA GLY A 16 48.12 7.18 3.33
C GLY A 16 47.50 6.40 2.16
N PRO A 17 47.72 5.09 2.08
CA PRO A 17 47.02 4.24 1.11
C PRO A 17 45.52 4.19 1.42
N ALA A 18 44.72 3.80 0.42
CA ALA A 18 43.30 3.53 0.65
C ALA A 18 43.12 2.41 1.69
N VAL A 19 42.05 2.51 2.48
CA VAL A 19 41.76 1.59 3.59
C VAL A 19 40.40 0.93 3.40
N LYS A 20 40.29 -0.34 3.77
CA LYS A 20 39.03 -1.09 3.77
C LYS A 20 38.31 -0.92 5.09
N LEU A 21 37.11 -0.35 5.03
CA LEU A 21 36.28 -0.05 6.19
C LEU A 21 34.91 -0.68 6.05
N TRP A 22 34.38 -1.22 7.13
CA TRP A 22 32.97 -1.56 7.26
C TRP A 22 32.18 -0.27 7.46
N MET A 23 31.22 0.00 6.58
CA MET A 23 30.41 1.21 6.59
C MET A 23 28.96 0.85 6.83
N SER A 24 28.34 1.51 7.81
CA SER A 24 26.93 1.35 8.16
C SER A 24 26.32 2.70 8.55
N GLY A 25 25.10 2.98 8.11
CA GLY A 25 24.44 4.26 8.39
C GLY A 25 23.33 4.56 7.41
N ASP A 26 23.01 5.83 7.27
CA ASP A 26 21.99 6.37 6.37
C ASP A 26 22.53 7.60 5.61
N GLU A 27 21.63 8.36 4.97
CA GLU A 27 21.96 9.54 4.20
C GLU A 27 22.51 10.73 5.00
N PHE A 28 22.29 10.74 6.30
CA PHE A 28 22.63 11.85 7.18
C PHE A 28 23.71 11.52 8.19
N TYR A 29 23.90 10.24 8.50
CA TYR A 29 24.88 9.77 9.46
C TYR A 29 25.49 8.43 9.06
N VAL A 30 26.82 8.40 8.98
CA VAL A 30 27.58 7.19 8.64
C VAL A 30 28.60 6.87 9.70
N ARG A 31 28.66 5.60 10.10
CA ARG A 31 29.70 5.05 10.95
C ARG A 31 30.63 4.16 10.13
N TYR A 32 31.92 4.37 10.32
CA TYR A 32 32.98 3.51 9.78
C TYR A 32 33.63 2.69 10.89
N GLU A 33 33.90 1.43 10.59
CA GLU A 33 34.69 0.52 11.42
C GLU A 33 35.80 -0.10 10.59
N ASN A 34 36.95 -0.38 11.20
CA ASN A 34 37.94 -1.25 10.55
C ASN A 34 37.44 -2.70 10.51
N LEU A 35 38.11 -3.58 9.76
CA LEU A 35 37.69 -4.99 9.62
C LEU A 35 37.76 -5.80 10.94
N GLU A 36 38.35 -5.23 11.99
CA GLU A 36 38.44 -5.83 13.33
C GLU A 36 37.31 -5.36 14.26
N GLY A 37 36.44 -4.45 13.81
CA GLY A 37 35.27 -3.94 14.55
C GLY A 37 35.54 -2.70 15.41
N TYR A 38 36.70 -2.06 15.28
CA TYR A 38 36.95 -0.78 15.96
C TYR A 38 36.36 0.37 15.16
N THR A 39 35.62 1.26 15.83
CA THR A 39 35.10 2.47 15.22
C THR A 39 36.24 3.43 14.86
N VAL A 40 36.15 4.04 13.67
CA VAL A 40 37.18 4.93 13.14
C VAL A 40 36.57 6.23 12.65
N VAL A 41 37.36 7.31 12.70
CA VAL A 41 36.99 8.62 12.15
C VAL A 41 38.14 9.18 11.32
N TYR A 42 37.79 9.98 10.31
CA TYR A 42 38.78 10.67 9.49
C TYR A 42 39.34 11.88 10.24
N ASP A 43 40.66 11.94 10.43
CA ASP A 43 41.34 13.09 11.00
C ASP A 43 41.86 13.99 9.88
N GLY A 44 41.15 15.10 9.64
CA GLY A 44 41.51 16.06 8.59
C GLY A 44 42.84 16.80 8.81
N LYS A 45 43.44 16.76 10.01
CA LYS A 45 44.79 17.31 10.23
C LYS A 45 45.87 16.31 9.85
N LEU A 46 45.63 15.03 10.10
CA LEU A 46 46.55 13.95 9.73
C LEU A 46 46.37 13.50 8.28
N GLY A 47 45.20 13.73 7.69
CA GLY A 47 44.85 13.22 6.37
C GLY A 47 44.65 11.70 6.35
N LEU A 48 44.34 11.10 7.50
CA LEU A 48 44.30 9.65 7.73
C LEU A 48 43.06 9.25 8.54
N PHE A 49 42.57 8.02 8.33
CA PHE A 49 41.62 7.40 9.25
C PHE A 49 42.35 6.97 10.53
N THR A 50 41.75 7.31 11.65
CA THR A 50 42.28 7.05 13.00
C THR A 50 41.25 6.29 13.82
N TYR A 51 41.72 5.53 14.82
CA TYR A 51 40.79 5.00 15.82
C TYR A 51 40.04 6.15 16.48
N SER A 52 38.76 5.95 16.80
CA SER A 52 37.96 6.96 17.49
C SER A 52 37.94 6.72 19.00
N VAL A 53 37.85 7.81 19.76
CA VAL A 53 37.46 7.81 21.19
C VAL A 53 36.17 8.59 21.36
N LEU A 54 35.36 8.20 22.34
CA LEU A 54 34.13 8.90 22.67
C LEU A 54 34.43 10.03 23.66
N VAL A 55 34.21 11.27 23.25
CA VAL A 55 34.36 12.47 24.10
C VAL A 55 33.04 13.23 24.11
N ASN A 56 32.42 13.32 25.29
CA ASN A 56 31.09 13.93 25.46
C ASN A 56 30.02 13.36 24.50
N GLY A 57 30.07 12.05 24.27
CA GLY A 57 29.13 11.37 23.36
C GLY A 57 29.46 11.50 21.87
N GLU A 58 30.50 12.24 21.48
CA GLU A 58 30.93 12.41 20.09
C GLU A 58 32.17 11.56 19.79
N LEU A 59 32.20 10.93 18.61
CA LEU A 59 33.38 10.20 18.15
C LEU A 59 34.39 11.20 17.62
N VAL A 60 35.54 11.26 18.27
CA VAL A 60 36.64 12.13 17.89
C VAL A 60 37.88 11.30 17.62
N SER A 61 38.79 11.85 16.80
CA SER A 61 40.04 11.16 16.48
C SER A 61 40.86 10.91 17.74
N SER A 62 41.38 9.69 17.88
CA SER A 62 42.42 9.36 18.88
C SER A 62 43.81 9.89 18.51
N GLY A 63 43.99 10.39 17.28
CA GLY A 63 45.29 10.74 16.70
C GLY A 63 46.15 9.54 16.33
N VAL A 64 45.68 8.30 16.53
CA VAL A 64 46.40 7.08 16.16
C VAL A 64 45.85 6.53 14.85
N PRO A 65 46.65 6.54 13.76
CA PRO A 65 46.25 5.97 12.48
C PRO A 65 45.92 4.48 12.59
N ILE A 66 44.95 4.03 11.81
CA ILE A 66 44.55 2.61 11.78
C ILE A 66 45.60 1.69 11.15
N SER A 67 46.64 2.26 10.52
CA SER A 67 47.84 1.53 10.10
C SER A 67 48.70 1.05 11.27
N ASN A 68 48.44 1.54 12.48
CA ASN A 68 49.09 1.13 13.72
C ASN A 68 48.18 0.22 14.57
N PRO A 69 48.73 -0.54 15.53
CA PRO A 69 47.92 -1.30 16.49
C PRO A 69 46.93 -0.41 17.24
N ALA A 70 45.75 -0.96 17.52
CA ALA A 70 44.70 -0.27 18.28
C ALA A 70 45.22 0.10 19.69
N PRO A 71 44.99 1.35 20.14
CA PRO A 71 45.27 1.75 21.52
C PRO A 71 44.60 0.82 22.55
N GLU A 72 45.30 0.54 23.65
CA GLU A 72 44.74 -0.27 24.74
C GLU A 72 43.47 0.35 25.33
N GLY A 73 42.45 -0.48 25.57
CA GLY A 73 41.20 -0.07 26.22
C GLY A 73 40.10 0.46 25.30
N LEU A 74 40.31 0.50 23.98
CA LEU A 74 39.25 0.84 23.03
C LEU A 74 38.16 -0.24 22.96
N LYS A 75 36.91 0.20 22.97
CA LYS A 75 35.74 -0.66 22.74
C LYS A 75 35.47 -0.81 21.25
N LYS A 76 34.97 -1.98 20.88
CA LYS A 76 34.51 -2.27 19.51
C LYS A 76 33.07 -1.83 19.33
N HIS A 77 32.72 -1.46 18.10
CA HIS A 77 31.39 -1.00 17.70
C HIS A 77 30.87 0.19 18.52
N GLU A 78 31.78 1.03 19.02
CA GLU A 78 31.45 2.24 19.76
C GLU A 78 30.60 3.17 18.88
N ARG A 79 29.57 3.78 19.46
CA ARG A 79 28.61 4.63 18.73
C ARG A 79 28.55 6.00 19.39
N GLU A 80 28.33 7.03 18.57
CA GLU A 80 27.97 8.35 19.08
C GLU A 80 26.66 8.30 19.86
N ASP A 81 26.61 9.13 20.90
CA ASP A 81 25.40 9.38 21.64
C ASP A 81 24.29 9.84 20.67
N PRO A 82 23.05 9.40 20.91
CA PRO A 82 21.92 9.77 20.07
C PRO A 82 21.79 11.27 19.79
N SER A 83 22.13 12.15 20.74
CA SER A 83 22.04 13.61 20.61
C SER A 83 23.11 14.22 19.69
N VAL A 84 24.30 13.61 19.62
CA VAL A 84 25.38 14.08 18.73
C VAL A 84 25.05 13.74 17.28
N ARG A 85 24.55 12.51 17.04
CA ARG A 85 24.09 12.08 15.71
C ARG A 85 22.97 12.98 15.19
N GLN A 86 22.05 13.37 16.07
CA GLN A 86 20.98 14.33 15.77
C GLN A 86 21.50 15.71 15.34
N ARG A 87 22.46 16.29 16.08
CA ARG A 87 23.03 17.59 15.71
C ARG A 87 23.72 17.54 14.34
N LYS A 88 24.45 16.46 14.03
CA LYS A 88 25.10 16.27 12.73
C LYS A 88 24.07 16.14 11.59
N PHE A 89 22.99 15.39 11.84
CA PHE A 89 21.84 15.29 10.95
C PHE A 89 21.21 16.66 10.65
N GLU A 90 20.85 17.44 11.68
CA GLU A 90 20.19 18.75 11.55
C GLU A 90 21.02 19.73 10.72
N LEU A 91 22.34 19.76 10.96
CA LEU A 91 23.27 20.61 10.23
C LEU A 91 23.37 20.22 8.75
N LYS A 92 23.38 18.91 8.43
CA LYS A 92 23.46 18.42 7.06
C LYS A 92 22.13 18.63 6.31
N TYR A 93 21.01 18.36 6.97
CA TYR A 93 19.68 18.50 6.39
C TYR A 93 19.26 19.96 6.14
N ALA A 94 19.62 20.89 7.04
CA ALA A 94 19.35 22.32 6.84
C ALA A 94 20.06 22.92 5.61
N ARG A 95 21.14 22.29 5.13
CA ARG A 95 21.87 22.72 3.93
C ARG A 95 21.28 22.20 2.62
N MET A 96 20.53 21.09 2.66
CA MET A 96 19.91 20.48 1.47
C MET A 96 18.58 21.13 1.06
N LEU A 97 18.02 22.04 1.87
CA LEU A 97 16.74 22.68 1.57
C LEU A 97 16.84 23.98 0.77
N PRO A 98 15.97 24.20 -0.24
CA PRO A 98 15.79 25.52 -0.85
C PRO A 98 15.45 26.59 0.18
N PRO A 99 15.94 27.84 0.01
CA PRO A 99 15.67 28.92 0.93
C PRO A 99 14.18 29.16 0.89
N ILE A 100 13.56 28.98 2.05
CA ILE A 100 12.20 29.41 2.30
C ILE A 100 12.17 30.92 2.07
N THR A 101 11.37 31.40 1.12
CA THR A 101 10.98 32.80 1.10
C THR A 101 10.33 33.12 2.44
N ARG A 102 11.09 33.86 3.27
CA ARG A 102 10.80 34.34 4.62
C ARG A 102 9.31 34.31 5.00
N THR A 103 8.94 33.30 5.77
CA THR A 103 8.13 33.42 7.00
C THR A 103 8.31 32.12 7.77
N MET A 104 8.52 32.25 9.08
CA MET A 104 8.79 31.17 10.03
C MET A 104 7.78 30.02 9.89
N ASP A 105 8.26 28.77 9.90
CA ASP A 105 7.70 27.76 10.80
C ASP A 105 8.58 26.51 10.96
N GLU A 106 8.64 26.00 12.19
CA GLU A 106 9.34 24.80 12.64
C GLU A 106 8.46 23.56 12.34
N ARG A 107 8.24 23.20 11.07
CA ARG A 107 7.25 22.15 10.71
C ARG A 107 7.78 21.02 9.80
N PRO A 108 7.23 19.77 9.91
CA PRO A 108 7.79 18.54 9.31
C PRO A 108 7.75 18.52 7.78
N ARG A 109 8.67 17.79 7.15
CA ARG A 109 9.02 17.93 5.72
C ARG A 109 8.72 16.70 4.86
N THR A 110 8.23 15.61 5.43
CA THR A 110 7.54 14.52 4.67
C THR A 110 6.07 14.83 4.41
N ILE A 111 5.57 15.97 4.90
CA ILE A 111 4.21 16.43 4.61
C ILE A 111 4.10 16.78 3.13
N GLY A 112 3.25 16.02 2.43
CA GLY A 112 2.83 16.31 1.07
C GLY A 112 1.88 17.51 1.01
N GLU A 113 2.37 18.72 1.25
CA GLU A 113 1.54 19.93 1.36
C GLU A 113 0.75 20.27 0.08
N GLN A 114 1.09 19.68 -1.06
CA GLN A 114 0.32 19.74 -2.30
C GLN A 114 -0.46 18.45 -2.53
N HIS A 115 -1.46 18.17 -1.67
CA HIS A 115 -2.31 16.99 -1.76
C HIS A 115 -1.54 15.65 -1.76
N GLY A 116 -0.50 15.55 -0.94
CA GLY A 116 0.37 14.39 -0.80
C GLY A 116 1.73 14.49 -1.52
N LEU A 117 2.05 15.61 -2.17
CA LEU A 117 3.34 15.85 -2.84
C LEU A 117 4.13 17.02 -2.21
N LEU A 118 5.46 17.00 -2.36
CA LEU A 118 6.34 18.10 -1.96
C LEU A 118 6.05 19.35 -2.81
N ARG A 119 6.23 20.53 -2.23
CA ARG A 119 6.14 21.80 -2.99
C ARG A 119 7.20 21.84 -4.09
N GLY A 120 6.87 22.52 -5.19
CA GLY A 120 7.81 22.86 -6.25
C GLY A 120 7.21 22.69 -7.62
N ARG A 121 8.10 22.73 -8.63
CA ARG A 121 7.72 22.48 -10.02
C ARG A 121 7.49 20.98 -10.22
N LEU A 122 6.35 20.65 -10.80
CA LEU A 122 5.98 19.27 -11.14
C LEU A 122 6.31 19.00 -12.62
N LEU A 123 7.17 18.02 -12.85
CA LEU A 123 7.64 17.55 -14.17
C LEU A 123 7.35 16.04 -14.34
N HIS A 124 6.19 15.59 -13.84
CA HIS A 124 5.77 14.18 -13.86
C HIS A 124 5.10 13.75 -15.16
N GLU A 125 5.03 14.60 -16.19
CA GLU A 125 4.45 14.27 -17.49
C GLU A 125 5.11 15.02 -18.65
N GLY A 126 4.96 14.46 -19.85
CA GLY A 126 5.53 14.96 -21.09
C GLY A 126 6.94 14.45 -21.34
N LYS A 127 7.63 15.11 -22.28
CA LYS A 127 9.01 14.81 -22.66
C LYS A 127 9.94 15.74 -21.90
N ILE A 128 10.71 15.20 -20.97
CA ILE A 128 11.66 15.95 -20.15
C ILE A 128 13.07 15.53 -20.56
N LYS A 129 13.92 16.51 -20.79
CA LYS A 129 15.32 16.27 -21.13
C LYS A 129 16.21 16.81 -20.01
N GLY A 130 16.85 15.90 -19.28
CA GLY A 130 17.82 16.20 -18.24
C GLY A 130 19.23 16.40 -18.78
N LEU A 131 19.99 17.21 -18.06
CA LEU A 131 21.43 17.39 -18.23
C LEU A 131 22.15 16.54 -17.18
N THR A 132 22.85 15.50 -17.62
CA THR A 132 23.69 14.67 -16.75
C THR A 132 25.16 15.01 -16.99
N ILE A 133 25.84 15.48 -15.94
CA ILE A 133 27.24 15.91 -16.00
C ILE A 133 28.09 14.84 -15.32
N LEU A 134 29.04 14.28 -16.08
CA LEU A 134 30.02 13.33 -15.58
C LEU A 134 31.19 14.09 -14.96
N VAL A 135 31.49 13.77 -13.71
CA VAL A 135 32.49 14.48 -12.91
C VAL A 135 33.58 13.50 -12.48
N GLU A 136 34.84 13.89 -12.67
CA GLU A 136 35.99 13.15 -12.19
C GLU A 136 36.98 14.04 -11.46
N PHE A 137 37.90 13.42 -10.74
CA PHE A 137 38.89 14.10 -9.92
C PHE A 137 40.29 13.85 -10.51
N PRO A 138 41.31 14.64 -10.13
CA PRO A 138 42.70 14.37 -10.52
C PRO A 138 43.18 12.99 -10.04
N ASP A 139 42.73 12.56 -8.86
CA ASP A 139 43.11 11.30 -8.20
C ASP A 139 42.14 10.14 -8.44
N GLU A 140 40.96 10.37 -9.00
CA GLU A 140 39.98 9.32 -9.30
C GLU A 140 39.25 9.59 -10.61
N LYS A 141 39.40 8.67 -11.57
CA LYS A 141 38.91 8.77 -12.96
C LYS A 141 37.67 7.92 -13.19
N ILE A 142 36.83 8.33 -14.14
CA ILE A 142 35.71 7.50 -14.59
C ILE A 142 36.25 6.39 -15.50
N ASN A 143 36.08 5.14 -15.07
CA ASN A 143 36.54 3.96 -15.82
C ASN A 143 35.46 3.36 -16.72
N VAL A 144 34.32 4.04 -16.86
CA VAL A 144 33.18 3.60 -17.67
C VAL A 144 32.93 4.61 -18.79
N SER A 145 32.68 4.13 -20.01
CA SER A 145 32.45 5.03 -21.13
C SER A 145 31.17 5.86 -20.96
N ALA A 146 31.19 7.13 -21.40
CA ALA A 146 30.00 7.97 -21.41
C ALA A 146 28.85 7.34 -22.23
N ALA A 147 29.18 6.55 -23.24
CA ALA A 147 28.20 5.77 -24.01
C ALA A 147 27.48 4.74 -23.12
N ASN A 148 28.19 3.96 -22.31
CA ASN A 148 27.54 3.00 -21.41
C ASN A 148 26.71 3.68 -20.33
N ILE A 149 27.17 4.82 -19.80
CA ILE A 149 26.38 5.61 -18.84
C ILE A 149 25.12 6.13 -19.52
N SER A 150 25.23 6.66 -20.74
CA SER A 150 24.08 7.10 -21.54
C SER A 150 23.13 5.94 -21.85
N GLU A 151 23.62 4.73 -22.10
CA GLU A 151 22.79 3.55 -22.30
C GLU A 151 22.02 3.18 -21.02
N MET A 152 22.67 3.15 -19.86
CA MET A 152 22.02 2.92 -18.56
C MET A 152 20.91 3.94 -18.27
N LEU A 153 21.11 5.19 -18.68
CA LEU A 153 20.12 6.25 -18.47
C LEU A 153 18.98 6.22 -19.49
N ASN A 154 19.23 5.83 -20.75
CA ASN A 154 18.31 6.11 -21.86
C ASN A 154 17.91 4.93 -22.76
N LYS A 155 18.71 3.85 -22.82
CA LYS A 155 18.54 2.80 -23.84
C LYS A 155 17.27 2.02 -23.56
N THR A 156 16.41 1.92 -24.57
CA THR A 156 15.21 1.09 -24.52
C THR A 156 15.58 -0.38 -24.47
N GLY A 157 15.01 -1.11 -23.52
CA GLY A 157 15.31 -2.52 -23.25
C GLY A 157 16.68 -2.74 -22.63
N TYR A 158 17.28 -1.74 -21.99
CA TYR A 158 18.58 -1.89 -21.31
C TYR A 158 18.51 -2.97 -20.23
N ASN A 159 19.44 -3.93 -20.22
CA ASN A 159 19.48 -4.99 -19.23
C ASN A 159 20.91 -5.42 -18.85
N GLU A 160 21.87 -4.50 -19.00
CA GLU A 160 23.29 -4.77 -18.77
C GLU A 160 23.68 -4.60 -17.29
N GLY A 161 24.69 -5.34 -16.84
CA GLY A 161 25.21 -5.24 -15.46
C GLY A 161 24.19 -5.64 -14.38
N GLY A 162 23.22 -6.49 -14.72
CA GLY A 162 22.15 -6.94 -13.82
C GLY A 162 20.96 -5.99 -13.70
N ASN A 163 21.05 -4.77 -14.24
CA ASN A 163 19.96 -3.81 -14.22
C ASN A 163 18.73 -4.36 -14.94
N PHE A 164 17.55 -4.12 -14.37
CA PHE A 164 16.30 -4.57 -14.97
C PHE A 164 15.92 -3.79 -16.23
N CYS A 165 16.19 -2.49 -16.24
CA CYS A 165 15.84 -1.55 -17.30
C CYS A 165 16.78 -0.32 -17.25
N SER A 166 16.60 0.63 -18.17
CA SER A 166 17.22 1.96 -18.05
C SER A 166 16.39 2.87 -17.15
N VAL A 167 16.96 3.98 -16.68
CA VAL A 167 16.21 5.00 -15.91
C VAL A 167 15.00 5.51 -16.71
N ARG A 168 15.19 5.79 -18.01
CA ARG A 168 14.09 6.16 -18.92
C ARG A 168 13.00 5.10 -18.98
N ASP A 169 13.35 3.84 -19.20
CA ASP A 169 12.38 2.74 -19.30
C ASP A 169 11.63 2.52 -17.98
N TYR A 170 12.30 2.70 -16.84
CA TYR A 170 11.67 2.65 -15.52
C TYR A 170 10.54 3.68 -15.43
N TYR A 171 10.82 4.95 -15.72
CA TYR A 171 9.80 6.01 -15.66
C TYR A 171 8.71 5.88 -16.72
N LEU A 172 9.05 5.44 -17.94
CA LEU A 172 8.04 5.12 -18.95
C LEU A 172 7.09 4.02 -18.46
N LYS A 173 7.62 2.99 -17.78
CA LYS A 173 6.82 1.89 -17.24
C LYS A 173 5.95 2.35 -16.06
N MET A 174 6.50 3.09 -15.10
CA MET A 174 5.77 3.56 -13.91
C MET A 174 4.69 4.59 -14.25
N SER A 175 4.95 5.43 -15.25
CA SER A 175 4.03 6.49 -15.67
C SER A 175 3.02 6.07 -16.75
N ASN A 176 3.04 4.79 -17.16
CA ASN A 176 2.27 4.30 -18.30
C ASN A 176 2.49 5.14 -19.57
N GLY A 177 3.74 5.55 -19.81
CA GLY A 177 4.16 6.36 -20.95
C GLY A 177 3.86 7.86 -20.85
N LYS A 178 3.32 8.35 -19.73
CA LYS A 178 3.04 9.78 -19.54
C LYS A 178 4.29 10.61 -19.32
N LEU A 179 5.34 10.05 -18.73
CA LEU A 179 6.65 10.69 -18.53
C LEU A 179 7.72 10.00 -19.38
N ASP A 180 8.27 10.74 -20.34
CA ASP A 180 9.43 10.34 -21.14
C ASP A 180 10.64 11.17 -20.71
N TYR A 181 11.40 10.65 -19.73
CA TYR A 181 12.59 11.29 -19.18
C TYR A 181 13.85 10.78 -19.86
N THR A 182 14.56 11.67 -20.57
CA THR A 182 15.83 11.37 -21.25
C THR A 182 16.95 12.22 -20.67
N ASN A 183 18.21 11.75 -20.77
CA ASN A 183 19.40 12.41 -20.26
C ASN A 183 20.42 12.64 -21.38
N GLU A 184 20.89 13.89 -21.54
CA GLU A 184 22.09 14.18 -22.32
C GLU A 184 23.30 14.11 -21.38
N VAL A 185 24.25 13.21 -21.68
CA VAL A 185 25.46 13.00 -20.89
C VAL A 185 26.57 13.92 -21.40
N VAL A 186 27.11 14.76 -20.53
CA VAL A 186 28.20 15.72 -20.81
C VAL A 186 29.40 15.41 -19.91
N GLY A 187 30.61 15.48 -20.46
CA GLY A 187 31.86 15.19 -19.74
C GLY A 187 32.54 13.89 -20.22
N PRO A 188 33.50 13.36 -19.45
CA PRO A 188 33.86 13.73 -18.07
C PRO A 188 34.53 15.10 -17.96
N ILE A 189 34.22 15.80 -16.86
CA ILE A 189 34.87 17.04 -16.43
C ILE A 189 35.80 16.69 -15.28
N THR A 190 37.10 16.94 -15.45
CA THR A 190 38.06 16.84 -14.35
C THR A 190 38.02 18.11 -13.50
N LEU A 191 37.65 17.97 -12.23
CA LEU A 191 37.69 19.07 -11.26
C LEU A 191 39.13 19.45 -10.87
N LYS A 192 39.30 20.63 -10.28
CA LYS A 192 40.63 21.19 -9.94
C LYS A 192 41.31 20.52 -8.74
N LYS A 193 40.55 19.91 -7.84
CA LYS A 193 41.07 19.32 -6.59
C LYS A 193 40.78 17.82 -6.49
N ASN A 194 41.51 17.14 -5.62
CA ASN A 194 41.29 15.73 -5.34
C ASN A 194 39.92 15.48 -4.69
N LYS A 195 39.38 14.27 -4.82
CA LYS A 195 38.04 13.92 -4.34
C LYS A 195 37.79 14.27 -2.87
N MET A 196 38.80 14.08 -2.01
CA MET A 196 38.70 14.40 -0.59
C MET A 196 38.43 15.88 -0.29
N TYR A 197 38.88 16.81 -1.15
CA TYR A 197 38.51 18.22 -1.01
C TYR A 197 37.01 18.41 -1.18
N TYR A 198 36.42 17.76 -2.18
CA TYR A 198 35.00 17.89 -2.49
C TYR A 198 34.10 17.08 -1.56
N HIS A 199 34.65 16.18 -0.74
CA HIS A 199 33.91 15.61 0.38
C HIS A 199 33.41 16.70 1.35
N PHE A 200 34.14 17.80 1.49
CA PHE A 200 33.77 18.92 2.37
C PHE A 200 33.32 20.19 1.62
N ASN A 201 33.36 20.18 0.28
CA ASN A 201 33.08 21.36 -0.54
C ASN A 201 32.23 20.96 -1.76
N LEU A 202 31.05 21.57 -1.91
CA LEU A 202 30.16 21.27 -3.03
C LEU A 202 30.80 21.66 -4.37
N PHE A 203 30.81 20.75 -5.35
CA PHE A 203 31.45 20.98 -6.65
C PHE A 203 30.52 21.53 -7.74
N VAL A 204 29.23 21.67 -7.46
CA VAL A 204 28.18 21.92 -8.47
C VAL A 204 28.45 23.17 -9.30
N GLU A 205 28.85 24.29 -8.68
CA GLU A 205 29.19 25.53 -9.38
C GLU A 205 30.40 25.35 -10.32
N GLU A 206 31.47 24.70 -9.84
CA GLU A 206 32.67 24.44 -10.66
C GLU A 206 32.36 23.55 -11.87
N ALA A 207 31.53 22.52 -11.70
CA ALA A 207 31.13 21.64 -12.79
C ALA A 207 30.24 22.37 -13.81
N MET A 208 29.33 23.24 -13.35
CA MET A 208 28.48 24.04 -14.24
C MET A 208 29.27 25.08 -15.04
N ASP A 209 30.23 25.76 -14.42
CA ASP A 209 31.14 26.69 -15.11
C ASP A 209 31.90 25.98 -16.23
N ALA A 210 32.37 24.75 -15.98
CA ALA A 210 33.05 23.95 -16.98
C ALA A 210 32.12 23.54 -18.15
N VAL A 211 30.88 23.10 -17.87
CA VAL A 211 29.89 22.78 -18.91
C VAL A 211 29.57 23.99 -19.78
N VAL A 212 29.36 25.15 -19.19
CA VAL A 212 29.08 26.40 -19.93
C VAL A 212 30.31 26.82 -20.74
N GLY A 213 31.51 26.65 -20.19
CA GLY A 213 32.77 26.89 -20.90
C GLY A 213 32.97 26.00 -22.13
N MET A 214 32.32 24.82 -22.19
CA MET A 214 32.30 23.95 -23.37
C MET A 214 31.34 24.44 -24.47
N GLY A 215 30.55 25.49 -24.22
CA GLY A 215 29.59 26.04 -25.17
C GLY A 215 28.28 25.23 -25.27
N ILE A 216 27.95 24.44 -24.23
CA ILE A 216 26.67 23.72 -24.18
C ILE A 216 25.52 24.72 -24.02
N ASP A 217 24.55 24.66 -24.94
CA ASP A 217 23.33 25.45 -24.88
C ASP A 217 22.37 24.88 -23.83
N LEU A 218 22.30 25.56 -22.67
CA LEU A 218 21.48 25.16 -21.53
C LEU A 218 19.97 25.31 -21.79
N SER A 219 19.55 26.12 -22.76
CA SER A 219 18.12 26.33 -23.07
C SER A 219 17.44 25.06 -23.57
N ARG A 220 18.20 24.11 -24.12
CA ARG A 220 17.72 22.79 -24.56
C ARG A 220 17.21 21.89 -23.43
N PHE A 221 17.49 22.26 -22.18
CA PHE A 221 17.05 21.54 -20.96
C PHE A 221 15.92 22.26 -20.22
N ASP A 222 15.28 23.25 -20.83
CA ASP A 222 14.11 23.95 -20.31
C ASP A 222 12.86 23.66 -21.16
N SER A 223 12.27 22.49 -20.97
CA SER A 223 11.11 22.03 -21.75
C SER A 223 9.86 22.89 -21.57
N LYS A 224 9.79 23.74 -20.54
CA LYS A 224 8.64 24.64 -20.31
C LYS A 224 8.92 26.09 -20.70
N GLY A 225 10.15 26.44 -21.11
CA GLY A 225 10.51 27.80 -21.54
C GLY A 225 10.40 28.85 -20.43
N VAL A 226 10.68 28.47 -19.18
CA VAL A 226 10.59 29.35 -18.00
C VAL A 226 11.95 29.89 -17.54
N GLY A 227 13.01 29.64 -18.29
CA GLY A 227 14.38 30.02 -17.97
C GLY A 227 15.03 29.13 -16.91
N LEU A 228 14.58 27.89 -16.74
CA LEU A 228 15.09 26.95 -15.73
C LEU A 228 15.45 25.59 -16.35
N ILE A 229 16.62 25.06 -16.01
CA ILE A 229 16.95 23.66 -16.29
C ILE A 229 15.96 22.77 -15.54
N ASP A 230 15.29 21.88 -16.28
CA ASP A 230 14.27 20.97 -15.77
C ASP A 230 14.81 19.94 -14.81
N ALA A 231 15.92 19.31 -15.19
CA ALA A 231 16.53 18.21 -14.47
C ALA A 231 18.05 18.28 -14.62
N LEU A 232 18.74 18.50 -13.51
CA LEU A 232 20.19 18.60 -13.44
C LEU A 232 20.74 17.45 -12.60
N SER A 233 21.67 16.69 -13.14
CA SER A 233 22.23 15.52 -12.48
C SER A 233 23.74 15.52 -12.57
N PHE A 234 24.42 15.20 -11.48
CA PHE A 234 25.86 15.04 -11.41
C PHE A 234 26.19 13.60 -11.07
N LEU A 235 26.93 12.92 -11.95
CA LEU A 235 27.41 11.56 -11.73
C LEU A 235 28.93 11.56 -11.60
N TYR A 236 29.44 11.29 -10.39
CA TYR A 236 30.85 11.43 -10.08
C TYR A 236 31.61 10.08 -10.05
N ALA A 237 32.93 10.14 -10.29
CA ALA A 237 33.82 8.98 -10.35
C ALA A 237 33.95 8.23 -9.02
N GLY A 238 33.95 6.90 -9.10
CA GLY A 238 34.27 6.03 -7.98
C GLY A 238 33.06 5.64 -7.12
N ASN A 239 33.37 5.06 -5.96
CA ASN A 239 32.35 4.58 -5.04
C ASN A 239 31.61 5.72 -4.34
N ALA A 240 30.37 5.42 -3.93
CA ALA A 240 29.54 6.27 -3.09
C ALA A 240 30.29 6.65 -1.82
N VAL A 241 30.29 7.95 -1.49
CA VAL A 241 30.83 8.48 -0.25
C VAL A 241 29.64 8.97 0.54
N TYR A 242 29.21 8.24 1.57
CA TYR A 242 27.92 8.53 2.19
C TYR A 242 27.98 9.61 3.29
N ASP A 243 29.02 10.42 3.30
CA ASP A 243 29.19 11.52 4.25
C ASP A 243 29.65 12.79 3.50
N GLY A 244 29.46 13.95 4.12
CA GLY A 244 29.78 15.25 3.53
C GLY A 244 28.96 15.58 2.26
N GLU A 245 29.54 16.40 1.38
CA GLU A 245 28.90 16.95 0.17
C GLU A 245 28.83 15.95 -1.00
N LEU A 246 29.57 14.84 -0.92
CA LEU A 246 29.56 13.76 -1.93
C LEU A 246 28.54 12.66 -1.64
N HIS A 247 27.83 12.75 -0.52
CA HIS A 247 26.70 11.87 -0.22
C HIS A 247 25.65 12.00 -1.34
N PRO A 248 25.14 10.91 -1.94
CA PRO A 248 24.09 11.02 -2.96
C PRO A 248 22.85 11.75 -2.43
N HIS A 249 22.39 12.80 -3.08
CA HIS A 249 21.28 13.60 -2.59
C HIS A 249 20.60 14.41 -3.69
N ASN A 250 19.40 14.91 -3.39
CA ASN A 250 18.77 16.02 -4.09
C ASN A 250 18.88 17.29 -3.25
N SER A 251 19.19 18.41 -3.91
CA SER A 251 19.20 19.73 -3.27
C SER A 251 18.89 20.79 -4.32
N TYR A 252 19.02 22.06 -3.93
CA TYR A 252 18.82 23.20 -4.79
C TYR A 252 20.11 24.02 -4.90
N ILE A 253 20.24 24.73 -6.02
CA ILE A 253 21.24 25.77 -6.20
C ILE A 253 20.70 26.80 -7.21
N ASP A 254 20.83 28.10 -6.93
CA ASP A 254 20.41 29.20 -7.82
C ASP A 254 21.65 29.83 -8.48
N LEU A 255 22.12 29.18 -9.55
CA LEU A 255 23.16 29.69 -10.44
C LEU A 255 22.50 30.26 -11.69
N LYS A 256 23.08 31.33 -12.26
CA LYS A 256 22.57 32.00 -13.45
C LYS A 256 23.60 32.02 -14.57
N PHE A 257 23.22 31.50 -15.73
CA PHE A 257 24.04 31.43 -16.93
C PHE A 257 23.26 32.04 -18.11
N GLY A 258 23.50 33.33 -18.38
CA GLY A 258 22.68 34.08 -19.33
C GLY A 258 21.23 34.19 -18.85
N ASP A 259 20.28 33.74 -19.65
CA ASP A 259 18.85 33.74 -19.34
C ASP A 259 18.37 32.46 -18.65
N ILE A 260 19.23 31.44 -18.53
CA ILE A 260 18.91 30.17 -17.90
C ILE A 260 19.46 30.12 -16.46
N LYS A 261 18.69 29.54 -15.54
CA LYS A 261 19.13 29.24 -14.18
C LYS A 261 19.04 27.76 -13.85
N THR A 262 19.77 27.36 -12.81
CA THR A 262 19.58 26.09 -12.11
C THR A 262 18.49 26.24 -11.05
N TYR A 263 17.92 25.11 -10.61
CA TYR A 263 17.03 25.10 -9.44
C TYR A 263 17.28 23.86 -8.60
N LEU A 264 16.67 22.72 -8.92
CA LEU A 264 16.95 21.45 -8.28
C LEU A 264 18.08 20.72 -9.02
N TYR A 265 18.92 20.01 -8.26
CA TYR A 265 19.89 19.09 -8.80
C TYR A 265 19.93 17.81 -7.97
N MET A 266 20.38 16.73 -8.59
CA MET A 266 20.76 15.50 -7.88
C MET A 266 22.23 15.18 -8.10
N LEU A 267 22.83 14.48 -7.13
CA LEU A 267 24.21 14.03 -7.16
C LEU A 267 24.26 12.55 -6.79
N SER A 268 25.01 11.74 -7.54
CA SER A 268 25.23 10.32 -7.26
C SER A 268 26.58 9.83 -7.80
N ASN A 269 27.02 8.65 -7.37
CA ASN A 269 28.26 8.03 -7.81
C ASN A 269 28.06 7.05 -8.99
N LEU A 270 29.14 6.74 -9.72
CA LEU A 270 29.14 5.77 -10.83
C LEU A 270 29.72 4.40 -10.47
N GLY A 271 30.46 4.29 -9.37
CA GLY A 271 31.25 3.10 -9.06
C GLY A 271 32.59 3.10 -9.80
N THR A 272 33.26 1.95 -9.79
CA THR A 272 34.64 1.78 -10.29
C THR A 272 34.73 1.02 -11.60
N SER A 273 33.66 0.32 -11.98
CA SER A 273 33.56 -0.52 -13.17
C SER A 273 32.16 -0.47 -13.79
N LYS A 274 32.02 -1.04 -14.99
CA LYS A 274 30.72 -1.13 -15.68
C LYS A 274 29.70 -1.95 -14.88
N ASP A 275 30.16 -2.97 -14.15
CA ASP A 275 29.29 -3.85 -13.36
C ASP A 275 28.75 -3.15 -12.10
N ASP A 276 29.38 -2.05 -11.67
CA ASP A 276 28.92 -1.26 -10.52
C ASP A 276 27.73 -0.36 -10.88
N LEU A 277 27.52 -0.05 -12.17
CA LEU A 277 26.43 0.82 -12.65
C LEU A 277 25.06 0.29 -12.21
N ALA A 278 24.36 1.06 -11.39
CA ALA A 278 23.07 0.69 -10.82
C ALA A 278 22.07 1.85 -10.95
N ILE A 279 20.82 1.55 -11.28
CA ILE A 279 19.79 2.58 -11.51
C ILE A 279 19.00 2.96 -10.26
N GLY A 280 19.05 2.17 -9.18
CA GLY A 280 18.20 2.31 -8.00
C GLY A 280 18.17 3.71 -7.40
N THR A 281 19.30 4.17 -6.87
CA THR A 281 19.43 5.51 -6.27
C THR A 281 19.16 6.62 -7.28
N ILE A 282 19.58 6.45 -8.54
CA ILE A 282 19.32 7.42 -9.61
C ILE A 282 17.81 7.58 -9.85
N CYS A 283 17.07 6.48 -9.86
CA CYS A 283 15.60 6.50 -9.94
C CYS A 283 15.00 7.16 -8.69
N HIS A 284 15.45 6.83 -7.48
CA HIS A 284 14.92 7.45 -6.26
C HIS A 284 15.06 8.99 -6.30
N GLU A 285 16.26 9.49 -6.57
CA GLU A 285 16.52 10.93 -6.66
C GLU A 285 15.79 11.62 -7.82
N THR A 286 15.57 10.89 -8.92
CA THR A 286 14.76 11.40 -10.04
C THR A 286 13.29 11.57 -9.63
N GLY A 287 12.78 10.76 -8.69
CA GLY A 287 11.42 10.88 -8.15
C GLY A 287 11.24 12.20 -7.41
N HIS A 288 12.21 12.56 -6.57
CA HIS A 288 12.30 13.87 -5.91
C HIS A 288 12.44 15.02 -6.90
N LEU A 289 13.33 14.86 -7.89
CA LEU A 289 13.68 15.89 -8.87
C LEU A 289 12.50 16.28 -9.77
N LEU A 290 11.80 15.28 -10.33
CA LEU A 290 10.78 15.50 -11.34
C LEU A 290 9.36 15.49 -10.76
N CYS A 291 9.07 14.53 -9.88
CA CYS A 291 7.71 14.24 -9.46
C CYS A 291 7.37 14.85 -8.10
N ARG A 292 8.39 15.35 -7.38
CA ARG A 292 8.24 15.91 -6.03
C ARG A 292 7.58 14.91 -5.07
N PHE A 293 7.86 13.61 -5.25
CA PHE A 293 7.42 12.59 -4.32
C PHE A 293 8.17 12.78 -2.99
N PRO A 294 7.50 12.83 -1.82
CA PRO A 294 8.19 12.77 -0.55
C PRO A 294 8.74 11.37 -0.29
N ASP A 295 9.74 11.28 0.59
CA ASP A 295 10.16 10.00 1.17
C ASP A 295 9.03 9.44 2.03
N LEU A 296 8.79 8.13 1.89
CA LEU A 296 7.79 7.40 2.66
C LEU A 296 8.38 6.73 3.91
N TYR A 297 9.67 6.85 4.18
CA TYR A 297 10.25 6.42 5.44
C TYR A 297 10.41 7.61 6.39
N ASP A 298 10.59 7.32 7.68
CA ASP A 298 10.97 8.33 8.67
C ASP A 298 12.44 8.18 9.06
N TYR A 299 13.08 9.32 9.20
CA TYR A 299 14.41 9.55 9.74
C TYR A 299 14.50 9.44 11.26
N GLY A 300 13.35 9.34 11.95
CA GLY A 300 13.21 8.98 13.35
C GLY A 300 13.64 10.05 14.33
N ARG A 301 13.22 11.30 14.08
CA ARG A 301 13.38 12.40 15.03
C ARG A 301 12.67 13.71 14.73
N ARG A 302 11.64 13.70 13.90
CA ARG A 302 10.87 14.91 13.58
C ARG A 302 9.46 14.80 14.10
N ASP A 303 9.36 14.73 15.43
CA ASP A 303 8.16 14.96 16.25
C ASP A 303 8.42 14.70 17.75
N GLU A 304 9.66 14.94 18.21
CA GLU A 304 10.16 14.63 19.58
C GLU A 304 10.34 13.13 19.91
N ASP A 305 10.13 12.20 18.96
CA ASP A 305 10.49 10.79 19.13
C ASP A 305 11.91 10.47 18.62
N LEU A 306 12.41 9.25 18.89
CA LEU A 306 13.73 8.76 18.46
C LEU A 306 13.60 7.53 17.55
N VAL A 307 12.42 7.30 16.99
CA VAL A 307 12.04 6.01 16.39
C VAL A 307 12.12 6.12 14.87
N GLU A 308 13.07 5.42 14.24
CA GLU A 308 13.16 5.35 12.79
C GLU A 308 12.05 4.44 12.22
N SER A 309 11.50 4.81 11.05
CA SER A 309 10.53 3.99 10.32
C SER A 309 11.07 3.61 8.95
N ALA A 310 10.93 2.35 8.56
CA ALA A 310 11.19 1.92 7.20
C ALA A 310 10.07 2.32 6.23
N GLY A 311 8.96 2.90 6.69
CA GLY A 311 7.89 3.35 5.82
C GLY A 311 7.23 2.19 5.06
N LEU A 312 7.23 2.25 3.72
CA LEU A 312 6.85 1.12 2.88
C LEU A 312 7.98 0.09 2.64
N GLY A 313 9.12 0.20 3.33
CA GLY A 313 10.27 -0.69 3.18
C GLY A 313 10.72 -0.88 1.73
N LEU A 314 11.03 -2.12 1.37
CA LEU A 314 11.36 -2.53 0.00
C LEU A 314 10.16 -2.47 -0.95
N TYR A 315 8.94 -2.16 -0.49
CA TYR A 315 7.75 -2.17 -1.33
C TYR A 315 7.51 -0.86 -2.10
N CYS A 316 8.35 0.17 -2.00
CA CYS A 316 8.23 1.38 -2.83
C CYS A 316 9.58 1.98 -3.17
N LEU A 317 9.75 2.50 -4.39
CA LEU A 317 10.94 3.28 -4.79
C LEU A 317 11.25 4.41 -3.81
N MET A 318 10.23 5.18 -3.44
CA MET A 318 10.34 6.32 -2.53
C MET A 318 10.38 5.91 -1.07
N SER A 319 10.65 4.63 -0.80
CA SER A 319 11.10 4.17 0.50
C SER A 319 12.50 3.54 0.35
N VAL A 320 12.74 2.32 0.85
CA VAL A 320 14.03 1.61 0.74
C VAL A 320 14.08 0.73 -0.53
N GLY A 321 13.04 0.77 -1.37
CA GLY A 321 12.92 -0.07 -2.57
C GLY A 321 13.91 0.25 -3.69
N ASP A 322 14.64 1.37 -3.61
CA ASP A 322 15.73 1.69 -4.53
C ASP A 322 16.94 0.76 -4.35
N HIS A 323 17.07 0.10 -3.20
CA HIS A 323 18.14 -0.85 -2.86
C HIS A 323 17.86 -2.29 -3.30
N LEU A 324 16.69 -2.56 -3.90
CA LEU A 324 16.28 -3.90 -4.26
C LEU A 324 17.20 -4.51 -5.33
N ASP A 325 17.53 -5.80 -5.18
CA ASP A 325 18.39 -6.56 -6.11
C ASP A 325 19.74 -5.86 -6.33
N ASP A 326 20.43 -5.50 -5.25
CA ASP A 326 21.70 -4.74 -5.26
C ASP A 326 21.61 -3.45 -6.10
N TRP A 327 20.56 -2.65 -5.86
CA TRP A 327 20.26 -1.39 -6.57
C TRP A 327 19.97 -1.55 -8.08
N LYS A 328 19.91 -2.78 -8.61
CA LYS A 328 19.74 -3.05 -10.04
C LYS A 328 18.28 -3.11 -10.50
N THR A 329 17.37 -3.42 -9.58
CA THR A 329 15.94 -3.57 -9.86
C THR A 329 15.13 -2.75 -8.86
N PRO A 330 15.10 -1.41 -8.98
CA PRO A 330 14.31 -0.57 -8.08
C PRO A 330 12.84 -1.02 -8.04
N SER A 331 12.28 -1.09 -6.83
CA SER A 331 10.87 -1.41 -6.64
C SER A 331 9.98 -0.44 -7.41
N PRO A 332 8.77 -0.87 -7.83
CA PRO A 332 7.79 0.05 -8.41
C PRO A 332 7.49 1.25 -7.49
N VAL A 333 7.17 2.40 -8.10
CA VAL A 333 6.49 3.49 -7.40
C VAL A 333 5.11 2.96 -6.96
N CYS A 334 4.81 3.04 -5.66
CA CYS A 334 3.56 2.48 -5.13
C CYS A 334 2.32 3.14 -5.74
N ALA A 335 1.18 2.43 -5.71
CA ALA A 335 -0.08 2.93 -6.25
C ALA A 335 -0.48 4.32 -5.72
N TYR A 336 -0.12 4.66 -4.48
CA TYR A 336 -0.38 5.96 -3.88
C TYR A 336 0.24 7.11 -4.69
N PHE A 337 1.55 7.07 -4.92
CA PHE A 337 2.23 8.12 -5.69
C PHE A 337 1.94 8.08 -7.19
N ARG A 338 1.75 6.89 -7.77
CA ARG A 338 1.28 6.80 -9.16
C ARG A 338 -0.07 7.50 -9.34
N ASN A 339 -0.98 7.34 -8.38
CA ASN A 339 -2.27 8.02 -8.39
C ASN A 339 -2.12 9.55 -8.22
N LEU A 340 -1.30 10.01 -7.28
CA LEU A 340 -1.08 11.45 -7.07
C LEU A 340 -0.38 12.15 -8.24
N ALA A 341 0.54 11.46 -8.93
CA ALA A 341 1.16 11.95 -10.16
C ALA A 341 0.23 11.87 -11.39
N GLY A 342 -1.00 11.40 -11.23
CA GLY A 342 -1.94 11.23 -12.35
C GLY A 342 -1.52 10.15 -13.35
N TRP A 343 -0.70 9.17 -12.94
CA TRP A 343 -0.22 8.09 -13.81
C TRP A 343 -1.21 6.94 -13.97
N CYS A 344 -2.20 6.84 -13.09
CA CYS A 344 -3.25 5.83 -13.18
C CYS A 344 -4.43 6.33 -14.05
N ASP A 345 -4.64 5.72 -15.21
CA ASP A 345 -5.79 6.01 -16.10
C ASP A 345 -7.08 5.32 -15.63
N ASN A 346 -6.94 4.22 -14.91
CA ASN A 346 -8.05 3.35 -14.51
C ASN A 346 -8.19 3.33 -12.99
N VAL A 347 -9.33 3.78 -12.48
CA VAL A 347 -9.67 3.74 -11.05
C VAL A 347 -10.74 2.67 -10.86
N VAL A 348 -10.37 1.56 -10.23
CA VAL A 348 -11.32 0.52 -9.83
C VAL A 348 -11.91 0.90 -8.48
N ASP A 349 -13.21 1.16 -8.47
CA ASP A 349 -13.98 1.54 -7.28
C ASP A 349 -14.30 0.31 -6.42
N LEU A 350 -13.65 0.21 -5.26
CA LEU A 350 -13.85 -0.88 -4.30
C LEU A 350 -14.97 -0.60 -3.30
N ASN A 351 -15.64 0.56 -3.33
CA ASN A 351 -16.77 0.82 -2.45
C ASN A 351 -18.00 -0.05 -2.79
N LYS A 352 -17.99 -0.72 -3.95
CA LYS A 352 -19.04 -1.65 -4.37
C LYS A 352 -18.68 -3.08 -3.94
N PRO A 353 -19.54 -3.79 -3.19
CA PRO A 353 -19.33 -5.19 -2.90
C PRO A 353 -19.24 -6.03 -4.18
N GLY A 354 -18.34 -7.03 -4.21
CA GLY A 354 -18.16 -7.90 -5.36
C GLY A 354 -16.80 -8.57 -5.44
N LYS A 355 -16.60 -9.36 -6.51
CA LYS A 355 -15.32 -10.01 -6.83
C LYS A 355 -14.49 -9.11 -7.73
N TYR A 356 -13.21 -8.95 -7.40
CA TYR A 356 -12.25 -8.12 -8.13
C TYR A 356 -10.99 -8.91 -8.48
N GLU A 357 -10.24 -8.41 -9.47
CA GLU A 357 -8.99 -8.98 -9.93
C GLU A 357 -7.90 -7.90 -9.95
N ALA A 358 -6.84 -8.11 -9.18
CA ALA A 358 -5.64 -7.28 -9.16
C ALA A 358 -4.57 -7.91 -10.08
N LYS A 359 -4.23 -7.23 -11.18
CA LYS A 359 -3.25 -7.70 -12.16
C LYS A 359 -1.86 -7.17 -11.85
N HIS A 360 -0.87 -8.05 -11.78
CA HIS A 360 0.52 -7.67 -11.57
C HIS A 360 1.06 -6.88 -12.77
N GLY A 361 1.83 -5.83 -12.51
CA GLY A 361 2.45 -5.00 -13.55
C GLY A 361 1.49 -4.03 -14.27
N ASP A 362 0.22 -3.97 -13.88
CA ASP A 362 -0.77 -3.03 -14.41
C ASP A 362 -0.65 -1.65 -13.73
N TYR A 363 0.47 -0.96 -13.97
CA TYR A 363 0.79 0.31 -13.30
C TYR A 363 -0.10 1.50 -13.70
N ARG A 364 -1.04 1.31 -14.63
CA ARG A 364 -2.05 2.31 -14.98
C ARG A 364 -3.35 2.17 -14.17
N THR A 365 -3.48 1.11 -13.38
CA THR A 365 -4.66 0.88 -12.54
C THR A 365 -4.35 1.22 -11.10
N VAL A 366 -5.33 1.81 -10.43
CA VAL A 366 -5.42 1.94 -8.97
C VAL A 366 -6.75 1.37 -8.51
N MET A 367 -6.72 0.44 -7.56
CA MET A 367 -7.93 -0.10 -6.92
C MET A 367 -8.11 0.65 -5.60
N LYS A 368 -9.20 1.41 -5.47
CA LYS A 368 -9.38 2.39 -4.39
C LYS A 368 -10.69 2.15 -3.65
N TYR A 369 -10.62 2.08 -2.33
CA TYR A 369 -11.76 2.20 -1.42
C TYR A 369 -11.74 3.58 -0.76
N ALA A 370 -12.68 4.45 -1.11
CA ALA A 370 -12.83 5.76 -0.49
C ALA A 370 -13.55 5.66 0.85
N THR A 371 -13.13 6.46 1.83
CA THR A 371 -13.86 6.60 3.11
C THR A 371 -14.83 7.78 3.02
N ASP A 372 -15.54 8.07 4.10
CA ASP A 372 -16.33 9.30 4.26
C ASP A 372 -15.44 10.56 4.37
N ARG A 373 -14.13 10.39 4.56
CA ARG A 373 -13.12 11.45 4.53
C ARG A 373 -12.42 11.48 3.17
N ALA A 374 -12.55 12.58 2.44
CA ALA A 374 -12.01 12.71 1.10
C ALA A 374 -10.48 12.53 1.01
N ASN A 375 -9.76 12.83 2.09
CA ASN A 375 -8.31 12.72 2.20
C ASN A 375 -7.82 11.32 2.58
N GLU A 376 -8.69 10.47 3.15
CA GLU A 376 -8.32 9.19 3.75
C GLU A 376 -8.97 8.01 2.98
N TYR A 377 -8.18 7.02 2.59
CA TYR A 377 -8.64 5.93 1.74
C TYR A 377 -7.72 4.72 1.79
N PHE A 378 -8.19 3.58 1.28
CA PHE A 378 -7.38 2.38 1.10
C PHE A 378 -7.10 2.12 -0.36
N LEU A 379 -5.89 1.64 -0.67
CA LEU A 379 -5.49 1.19 -2.00
C LEU A 379 -5.10 -0.28 -1.99
N VAL A 380 -5.36 -0.98 -3.10
CA VAL A 380 -5.01 -2.39 -3.28
C VAL A 380 -4.14 -2.56 -4.52
N GLU A 381 -3.06 -3.32 -4.40
CA GLU A 381 -2.10 -3.57 -5.50
C GLU A 381 -1.58 -5.02 -5.48
N ASN A 382 -1.45 -5.66 -6.64
CA ASN A 382 -0.81 -6.97 -6.77
C ASN A 382 0.72 -6.79 -6.86
N ARG A 383 1.42 -7.27 -5.83
CA ARG A 383 2.88 -7.20 -5.66
C ARG A 383 3.49 -8.60 -5.62
N SER A 384 2.99 -9.50 -6.47
CA SER A 384 3.56 -10.83 -6.66
C SER A 384 5.01 -10.72 -7.17
N GLN A 385 5.90 -11.63 -6.75
CA GLN A 385 7.34 -11.62 -7.09
C GLN A 385 7.61 -11.88 -8.58
N MET A 386 7.30 -10.91 -9.43
CA MET A 386 7.42 -10.96 -10.89
C MET A 386 7.90 -9.59 -11.40
N GLY A 387 8.49 -9.52 -12.59
CA GLY A 387 8.91 -8.23 -13.17
C GLY A 387 9.83 -7.42 -12.24
N LEU A 388 9.45 -6.17 -11.97
CA LEU A 388 10.18 -5.28 -11.03
C LEU A 388 10.05 -5.72 -9.56
N ASP A 389 9.04 -6.53 -9.22
CA ASP A 389 8.82 -7.04 -7.87
C ASP A 389 9.51 -8.39 -7.62
N ARG A 390 10.26 -8.92 -8.60
CA ARG A 390 10.89 -10.27 -8.54
C ARG A 390 11.76 -10.53 -7.30
N ALA A 391 12.35 -9.47 -6.75
CA ALA A 391 13.28 -9.53 -5.63
C ALA A 391 12.66 -9.09 -4.30
N LEU A 392 11.37 -8.74 -4.27
CA LEU A 392 10.69 -8.36 -3.03
C LEU A 392 10.82 -9.45 -1.96
N PRO A 393 10.83 -9.11 -0.67
CA PRO A 393 10.90 -10.10 0.41
C PRO A 393 9.59 -10.90 0.58
N SER A 394 8.47 -10.41 0.04
CA SER A 394 7.16 -11.05 0.09
C SER A 394 6.48 -11.03 -1.28
N SER A 395 5.54 -11.94 -1.50
CA SER A 395 4.75 -12.07 -2.73
C SER A 395 3.27 -12.12 -2.36
N GLY A 396 2.46 -11.21 -2.90
CA GLY A 396 1.02 -11.18 -2.62
C GLY A 396 0.35 -9.84 -2.89
N LEU A 397 -0.83 -9.67 -2.31
CA LEU A 397 -1.63 -8.47 -2.37
C LEU A 397 -1.15 -7.47 -1.30
N ALA A 398 -0.80 -6.26 -1.73
CA ALA A 398 -0.52 -5.13 -0.85
C ALA A 398 -1.81 -4.34 -0.62
N ILE A 399 -2.05 -3.95 0.64
CA ILE A 399 -3.14 -3.07 1.02
C ILE A 399 -2.52 -1.87 1.73
N TYR A 400 -2.73 -0.68 1.18
CA TYR A 400 -2.21 0.56 1.72
C TYR A 400 -3.32 1.34 2.42
N HIS A 401 -3.03 1.90 3.59
CA HIS A 401 -3.86 2.92 4.24
C HIS A 401 -3.22 4.28 4.00
N CYS A 402 -3.94 5.16 3.33
CA CYS A 402 -3.42 6.41 2.82
C CYS A 402 -4.20 7.61 3.37
N ASP A 403 -3.49 8.68 3.71
CA ASP A 403 -4.07 9.99 4.00
C ASP A 403 -3.19 11.09 3.40
N ILE A 404 -3.72 11.90 2.49
CA ILE A 404 -2.96 13.01 1.85
C ILE A 404 -2.61 14.15 2.81
N LEU A 405 -3.20 14.19 4.00
CA LEU A 405 -2.87 15.12 5.08
C LEU A 405 -1.92 14.49 6.12
N GLY A 406 -1.62 13.20 6.00
CA GLY A 406 -0.69 12.51 6.86
C GLY A 406 0.77 12.82 6.52
N SER A 407 1.66 12.23 7.32
CA SER A 407 3.11 12.36 7.21
C SER A 407 3.72 11.06 7.68
N ASN A 408 4.68 10.48 6.93
CA ASN A 408 5.31 9.25 7.41
C ASN A 408 6.27 9.48 8.59
N GLU A 409 6.57 10.75 8.91
CA GLU A 409 7.15 11.18 10.19
C GLU A 409 6.17 11.04 11.39
N TRP A 410 4.85 10.92 11.15
CA TRP A 410 3.85 10.85 12.22
C TRP A 410 3.47 9.41 12.56
N GLN A 411 4.38 8.73 13.25
CA GLN A 411 4.27 7.29 13.51
C GLN A 411 3.27 6.90 14.62
N GLU A 412 2.64 7.89 15.26
CA GLU A 412 1.72 7.68 16.38
C GLU A 412 0.45 6.91 15.97
N GLY A 413 0.09 6.92 14.68
CA GLY A 413 -1.13 6.29 14.17
C GLY A 413 -2.40 6.82 14.84
N SER A 414 -2.37 8.11 15.20
CA SER A 414 -3.46 8.83 15.85
C SER A 414 -4.23 9.70 14.84
N PRO A 415 -5.44 10.19 15.17
CA PRO A 415 -6.24 10.98 14.23
C PRO A 415 -5.57 12.30 13.78
N SER A 416 -4.65 12.82 14.59
CA SER A 416 -3.95 14.09 14.34
C SER A 416 -2.51 13.91 13.87
N LYS A 417 -1.96 12.70 14.01
CA LYS A 417 -0.58 12.37 13.70
C LYS A 417 -0.52 10.91 13.25
N HIS A 418 -0.47 10.73 11.93
CA HIS A 418 -0.53 9.44 11.27
C HIS A 418 0.20 9.46 9.92
N PHE A 419 0.52 8.24 9.46
CA PHE A 419 1.18 8.00 8.19
C PHE A 419 0.41 8.58 7.00
N GLN A 420 1.17 9.15 6.06
CA GLN A 420 0.65 9.55 4.76
C GLN A 420 0.30 8.32 3.91
N CYS A 421 1.13 7.28 3.99
CA CYS A 421 0.88 6.00 3.35
C CYS A 421 1.59 4.89 4.12
N ALA A 422 0.82 3.95 4.67
CA ALA A 422 1.31 2.78 5.39
C ALA A 422 0.89 1.47 4.70
N LEU A 423 1.73 0.43 4.80
CA LEU A 423 1.36 -0.92 4.39
C LEU A 423 0.67 -1.60 5.56
N LEU A 424 -0.57 -2.05 5.38
CA LEU A 424 -1.21 -2.95 6.33
C LEU A 424 -0.53 -4.31 6.24
N GLN A 425 0.56 -4.48 7.00
CA GLN A 425 1.32 -5.73 7.05
C GLN A 425 0.40 -6.84 7.53
N ARG A 426 0.22 -7.88 6.71
CA ARG A 426 -0.71 -8.99 6.94
C ARG A 426 -0.55 -9.63 8.32
N ASP A 427 0.67 -9.68 8.86
CA ASP A 427 0.94 -10.27 10.17
C ASP A 427 0.61 -9.34 11.36
N GLY A 428 0.34 -8.05 11.10
CA GLY A 428 0.05 -7.04 12.11
C GLY A 428 1.25 -6.65 12.99
N SER A 429 2.48 -7.02 12.61
CA SER A 429 3.66 -6.83 13.47
C SER A 429 4.20 -5.41 13.48
N LEU A 430 3.85 -4.60 12.47
CA LEU A 430 4.34 -3.23 12.29
C LEU A 430 5.88 -3.14 12.26
N HIS A 431 6.55 -4.12 11.66
CA HIS A 431 8.02 -4.16 11.59
C HIS A 431 8.57 -2.98 10.79
N LEU A 432 7.88 -2.62 9.70
CA LEU A 432 8.26 -1.48 8.87
C LEU A 432 8.15 -0.17 9.65
N GLU A 433 7.01 0.07 10.29
CA GLU A 433 6.75 1.31 11.04
C GLU A 433 7.73 1.45 12.20
N ARG A 434 8.10 0.35 12.87
CA ARG A 434 9.03 0.32 14.00
C ARG A 434 10.51 0.28 13.59
N GLY A 435 10.81 0.33 12.29
CA GLY A 435 12.18 0.28 11.77
C GLY A 435 12.93 -1.02 12.10
N LEU A 436 12.21 -2.12 12.36
CA LEU A 436 12.79 -3.41 12.77
C LEU A 436 13.39 -4.18 11.59
N ASN A 437 12.81 -4.03 10.40
CA ASN A 437 13.32 -4.55 9.14
C ASN A 437 12.85 -3.68 7.96
N TYR A 438 13.19 -4.09 6.73
CA TYR A 438 12.80 -3.40 5.48
C TYR A 438 11.73 -4.16 4.70
N GLY A 439 11.06 -5.10 5.35
CA GLY A 439 10.07 -6.02 4.80
C GLY A 439 10.53 -7.48 4.91
N ASP A 440 9.57 -8.37 5.09
CA ASP A 440 9.75 -9.80 5.22
C ASP A 440 8.62 -10.61 4.56
N GLY A 441 8.79 -11.93 4.49
CA GLY A 441 7.88 -12.85 3.79
C GLY A 441 6.46 -12.94 4.38
N THR A 442 6.16 -12.17 5.42
CA THR A 442 4.87 -12.14 6.12
C THR A 442 4.05 -10.86 5.93
N ASP A 443 4.59 -9.83 5.27
CA ASP A 443 3.91 -8.52 5.14
C ASP A 443 2.75 -8.51 4.13
N LEU A 444 2.86 -9.21 2.99
CA LEU A 444 1.84 -9.19 1.94
C LEU A 444 0.81 -10.30 2.11
N TYR A 445 -0.44 -10.01 1.72
CA TYR A 445 -1.54 -10.98 1.76
C TYR A 445 -1.37 -12.04 0.68
N LYS A 446 -1.21 -13.29 1.11
CA LYS A 446 -1.21 -14.48 0.25
C LYS A 446 -2.63 -15.02 0.14
N LYS A 447 -2.79 -16.29 -0.22
CA LYS A 447 -4.10 -16.95 -0.18
C LYS A 447 -4.71 -16.87 1.23
N VAL A 448 -5.93 -16.37 1.30
CA VAL A 448 -6.77 -16.34 2.50
C VAL A 448 -8.14 -16.82 2.11
N ASN A 449 -8.68 -17.83 2.80
CA ASN A 449 -10.08 -18.21 2.68
C ASN A 449 -10.85 -17.50 3.81
N GLY A 450 -11.94 -16.81 3.49
CA GLY A 450 -12.68 -15.98 4.45
C GLY A 450 -12.06 -14.58 4.64
N VAL A 451 -12.43 -13.91 5.72
CA VAL A 451 -12.06 -12.50 5.99
C VAL A 451 -10.54 -12.36 6.15
N ALA A 452 -9.92 -11.58 5.27
CA ALA A 452 -8.52 -11.20 5.33
C ALA A 452 -8.31 -9.84 6.02
N LEU A 453 -9.22 -8.89 5.81
CA LEU A 453 -9.17 -7.55 6.39
C LEU A 453 -10.59 -7.08 6.72
N SER A 454 -10.79 -6.52 7.91
CA SER A 454 -12.01 -5.85 8.35
C SER A 454 -11.70 -4.90 9.53
N TYR A 455 -12.73 -4.25 10.09
CA TYR A 455 -12.57 -3.41 11.28
C TYR A 455 -12.11 -4.19 12.53
N ASP A 456 -12.36 -5.51 12.56
CA ASP A 456 -12.08 -6.42 13.68
C ASP A 456 -10.84 -7.31 13.50
N THR A 457 -10.16 -7.23 12.35
CA THR A 457 -8.91 -7.98 12.12
C THR A 457 -7.70 -7.25 12.69
N ASN A 458 -6.56 -7.96 12.78
CA ASN A 458 -5.25 -7.34 12.97
C ASN A 458 -4.32 -7.77 11.82
N PRO A 459 -3.89 -6.86 10.94
CA PRO A 459 -4.21 -5.42 10.93
C PRO A 459 -5.69 -5.17 10.61
N SER A 460 -6.20 -3.99 11.00
CA SER A 460 -7.61 -3.60 10.81
C SER A 460 -7.76 -2.58 9.68
N SER A 461 -8.93 -2.51 9.06
CA SER A 461 -9.33 -1.43 8.13
C SER A 461 -9.96 -0.23 8.83
N LYS A 462 -9.65 0.03 10.11
CA LYS A 462 -10.10 1.24 10.80
C LYS A 462 -9.48 2.48 10.19
N ILE A 463 -10.24 3.57 10.12
CA ILE A 463 -9.68 4.88 9.79
C ILE A 463 -8.91 5.45 11.00
N TRP A 464 -8.17 6.54 10.81
CA TRP A 464 -7.27 7.08 11.85
C TRP A 464 -7.98 7.51 13.14
N ASP A 465 -9.28 7.84 13.08
CA ASP A 465 -10.11 8.08 14.28
C ASP A 465 -10.59 6.82 15.00
N ARG A 466 -10.17 5.64 14.52
CA ARG A 466 -10.50 4.29 14.98
C ARG A 466 -11.91 3.82 14.65
N SER A 467 -12.72 4.63 13.96
CA SER A 467 -14.02 4.18 13.48
C SER A 467 -13.89 3.17 12.32
N ASP A 468 -14.96 2.41 12.12
CA ASP A 468 -15.06 1.43 11.05
C ASP A 468 -15.20 2.11 9.68
N SER A 469 -14.26 1.84 8.78
CA SER A 469 -14.32 2.30 7.38
C SER A 469 -15.40 1.60 6.56
N GLY A 470 -15.83 0.40 6.96
CA GLY A 470 -16.65 -0.51 6.17
C GLY A 470 -15.86 -1.31 5.12
N PHE A 471 -14.54 -1.14 5.03
CA PHE A 471 -13.72 -1.87 4.06
C PHE A 471 -13.44 -3.29 4.53
N ILE A 472 -14.01 -4.26 3.83
CA ILE A 472 -13.82 -5.69 4.12
C ILE A 472 -13.24 -6.36 2.87
N ILE A 473 -12.19 -7.14 3.03
CA ILE A 473 -11.64 -8.02 1.99
C ILE A 473 -11.67 -9.46 2.48
N SER A 474 -12.13 -10.37 1.62
CA SER A 474 -12.10 -11.82 1.83
C SER A 474 -11.63 -12.59 0.59
N ASP A 475 -11.38 -13.87 0.78
CA ASP A 475 -11.19 -14.86 -0.30
C ASP A 475 -10.12 -14.44 -1.33
N ILE A 476 -8.94 -14.11 -0.81
CA ILE A 476 -7.76 -13.75 -1.60
C ILE A 476 -7.17 -15.02 -2.20
N SER A 477 -6.93 -15.04 -3.51
CA SER A 477 -6.29 -16.18 -4.19
C SER A 477 -4.78 -16.23 -3.96
N GLU A 478 -4.13 -17.27 -4.50
CA GLU A 478 -2.66 -17.36 -4.50
C GLU A 478 -2.03 -16.18 -5.27
N PRO A 479 -0.83 -15.71 -4.86
CA PRO A 479 -0.03 -14.75 -5.62
C PRO A 479 0.30 -15.27 -7.04
N GLY A 480 0.32 -14.36 -8.01
CA GLY A 480 0.56 -14.64 -9.42
C GLY A 480 0.25 -13.45 -10.32
N GLU A 481 0.14 -13.69 -11.63
CA GLU A 481 -0.21 -12.64 -12.61
C GLU A 481 -1.52 -11.93 -12.26
N VAL A 482 -2.49 -12.67 -11.72
CA VAL A 482 -3.76 -12.16 -11.21
C VAL A 482 -3.99 -12.68 -9.81
N ILE A 483 -4.34 -11.77 -8.89
CA ILE A 483 -4.89 -12.10 -7.58
C ILE A 483 -6.37 -11.74 -7.59
N SER A 484 -7.25 -12.70 -7.36
CA SER A 484 -8.67 -12.42 -7.13
C SER A 484 -8.94 -12.17 -5.65
N LEU A 485 -9.87 -11.26 -5.37
CA LEU A 485 -10.34 -10.94 -4.01
C LEU A 485 -11.84 -10.65 -4.03
N VAL A 486 -12.49 -10.77 -2.89
CA VAL A 486 -13.86 -10.32 -2.66
C VAL A 486 -13.84 -9.10 -1.75
N VAL A 487 -14.63 -8.09 -2.09
CA VAL A 487 -14.81 -6.87 -1.28
C VAL A 487 -16.25 -6.77 -0.83
N GLY A 488 -16.44 -6.27 0.39
CA GLY A 488 -17.75 -6.08 1.02
C GLY A 488 -18.00 -7.10 2.13
N PRO A 489 -19.17 -7.01 2.80
CA PRO A 489 -19.52 -7.94 3.87
C PRO A 489 -19.37 -9.37 3.38
N VAL A 490 -18.64 -10.18 4.15
CA VAL A 490 -18.71 -11.63 3.97
C VAL A 490 -20.10 -12.01 4.43
N VAL A 491 -21.04 -12.02 3.49
CA VAL A 491 -22.26 -12.79 3.67
C VAL A 491 -21.72 -14.19 3.85
N SER A 492 -21.79 -14.70 5.08
CA SER A 492 -21.56 -16.11 5.30
C SER A 492 -22.58 -16.78 4.41
N SER A 493 -22.16 -17.22 3.22
CA SER A 493 -22.95 -18.19 2.50
C SER A 493 -22.86 -19.39 3.41
N ASP A 494 -23.93 -19.65 4.13
CA ASP A 494 -24.06 -20.84 4.95
C ASP A 494 -24.14 -22.01 3.95
N THR A 495 -22.98 -22.44 3.47
CA THR A 495 -22.85 -23.32 2.31
C THR A 495 -23.00 -24.76 2.76
N VAL A 496 -23.94 -25.46 2.14
CA VAL A 496 -24.20 -26.88 2.40
C VAL A 496 -23.52 -27.71 1.34
N LYS A 497 -22.81 -28.76 1.75
CA LYS A 497 -22.11 -29.68 0.84
C LYS A 497 -22.63 -31.10 1.00
N GLY A 498 -22.75 -31.81 -0.10
CA GLY A 498 -22.98 -33.25 -0.10
C GLY A 498 -22.31 -33.93 -1.28
N GLU A 499 -21.91 -35.19 -1.09
CA GLU A 499 -21.22 -35.99 -2.11
C GLU A 499 -21.76 -37.43 -2.10
N ALA A 500 -21.87 -38.02 -3.29
CA ALA A 500 -22.23 -39.41 -3.49
C ALA A 500 -21.17 -40.10 -4.36
N ASN A 501 -20.41 -41.01 -3.75
CA ASN A 501 -19.44 -41.89 -4.41
C ASN A 501 -20.11 -43.24 -4.67
N VAL A 502 -20.59 -43.48 -5.89
CA VAL A 502 -21.56 -44.56 -6.16
C VAL A 502 -21.09 -45.63 -7.13
N SER A 503 -20.16 -45.32 -8.05
CA SER A 503 -19.61 -46.27 -9.03
C SER A 503 -20.67 -47.18 -9.68
N ILE A 504 -21.72 -46.57 -10.25
CA ILE A 504 -22.86 -47.29 -10.85
C ILE A 504 -22.66 -47.42 -12.36
N ALA A 505 -22.75 -48.64 -12.90
CA ALA A 505 -22.69 -48.87 -14.34
C ALA A 505 -23.92 -48.30 -15.04
N ILE A 506 -23.72 -47.50 -16.08
CA ILE A 506 -24.76 -46.90 -16.91
C ILE A 506 -25.15 -47.91 -18.01
N PRO A 507 -26.41 -48.38 -18.06
CA PRO A 507 -26.86 -49.28 -19.12
C PRO A 507 -26.84 -48.59 -20.49
N ASP A 508 -26.36 -49.32 -21.49
CA ASP A 508 -26.28 -48.90 -22.90
C ASP A 508 -27.68 -48.80 -23.51
N ASN A 509 -27.94 -47.72 -24.27
CA ASN A 509 -29.19 -47.45 -24.98
C ASN A 509 -30.46 -47.61 -24.12
N ASP A 510 -30.39 -47.18 -22.87
CA ASP A 510 -31.51 -47.23 -21.92
C ASP A 510 -31.91 -45.82 -21.50
N VAL A 511 -33.07 -45.39 -21.98
CA VAL A 511 -33.67 -44.09 -21.64
C VAL A 511 -33.99 -43.93 -20.14
N HIS A 512 -34.05 -45.01 -19.38
CA HIS A 512 -34.25 -44.98 -17.93
C HIS A 512 -32.94 -44.83 -17.15
N GLY A 513 -31.81 -45.20 -17.75
CA GLY A 513 -30.47 -44.98 -17.19
C GLY A 513 -30.28 -45.49 -15.77
N VAL A 514 -29.50 -44.73 -14.99
CA VAL A 514 -29.25 -44.95 -13.56
C VAL A 514 -29.68 -43.73 -12.78
N SER A 515 -29.96 -43.91 -11.49
CA SER A 515 -30.19 -42.80 -10.57
C SER A 515 -29.38 -42.99 -9.29
N SER A 516 -28.88 -41.88 -8.75
CA SER A 516 -28.18 -41.81 -7.48
C SER A 516 -28.82 -40.70 -6.64
N SER A 517 -29.12 -41.00 -5.38
CA SER A 517 -29.66 -40.03 -4.43
C SER A 517 -28.63 -39.60 -3.40
N LEU A 518 -28.77 -38.36 -2.95
CA LEU A 518 -27.98 -37.71 -1.91
C LEU A 518 -28.95 -36.98 -0.99
N ASN A 519 -28.95 -37.32 0.29
CA ASN A 519 -29.87 -36.73 1.27
C ASN A 519 -29.15 -35.64 2.07
N ILE A 520 -29.70 -34.43 2.09
CA ILE A 520 -29.14 -33.27 2.80
C ILE A 520 -30.07 -32.92 3.96
N SER A 521 -29.52 -32.70 5.16
CA SER A 521 -30.32 -32.48 6.39
C SER A 521 -30.53 -31.01 6.72
N GLU A 522 -29.69 -30.15 6.17
CA GLU A 522 -29.59 -28.73 6.45
C GLU A 522 -30.80 -27.99 5.87
N GLU A 523 -31.53 -27.31 6.74
CA GLU A 523 -32.66 -26.48 6.35
C GLU A 523 -32.19 -25.20 5.65
N GLY A 524 -33.05 -24.68 4.75
CA GLY A 524 -32.78 -23.47 3.99
C GLY A 524 -33.32 -23.56 2.56
N ARG A 525 -33.11 -22.47 1.81
CA ARG A 525 -33.39 -22.40 0.36
C ARG A 525 -32.10 -22.14 -0.39
N ALA A 526 -31.94 -22.75 -1.55
CA ALA A 526 -30.75 -22.60 -2.37
C ALA A 526 -30.70 -21.21 -3.02
N SER A 527 -29.67 -20.41 -2.76
CA SER A 527 -29.40 -19.15 -3.49
C SER A 527 -28.47 -19.35 -4.68
N ARG A 528 -27.55 -20.33 -4.59
CA ARG A 528 -26.67 -20.76 -5.69
C ARG A 528 -26.30 -22.22 -5.55
N ILE A 529 -26.09 -22.91 -6.66
CA ILE A 529 -25.79 -24.35 -6.68
C ILE A 529 -24.58 -24.61 -7.59
N TYR A 530 -23.58 -25.32 -7.06
CA TYR A 530 -22.51 -25.93 -7.83
C TYR A 530 -22.70 -27.45 -7.87
N LEU A 531 -22.65 -28.05 -9.06
CA LEU A 531 -22.75 -29.49 -9.27
C LEU A 531 -21.47 -30.00 -9.93
N ASN A 532 -20.76 -30.91 -9.26
CA ASN A 532 -19.58 -31.57 -9.80
C ASN A 532 -19.97 -32.98 -10.27
N LEU A 533 -19.64 -33.30 -11.52
CA LEU A 533 -19.85 -34.63 -12.11
C LEU A 533 -18.51 -35.30 -12.41
N ASP A 534 -18.46 -36.61 -12.18
CA ASP A 534 -17.37 -37.50 -12.56
C ASP A 534 -17.98 -38.78 -13.12
N ILE A 535 -18.12 -38.81 -14.46
CA ILE A 535 -18.71 -39.93 -15.20
C ILE A 535 -17.68 -40.44 -16.20
N SER A 536 -17.34 -41.73 -16.12
CA SER A 536 -16.54 -42.40 -17.13
C SER A 536 -17.43 -42.82 -18.30
N HIS A 537 -17.13 -42.40 -19.53
CA HIS A 537 -17.87 -42.80 -20.74
C HIS A 537 -16.99 -42.65 -21.99
N SER A 538 -17.16 -43.48 -23.01
CA SER A 538 -16.40 -43.35 -24.27
C SER A 538 -16.91 -42.21 -25.16
N TYR A 539 -18.22 -41.92 -25.13
CA TYR A 539 -18.87 -40.87 -25.92
C TYR A 539 -19.87 -40.08 -25.07
N ILE A 540 -19.49 -38.89 -24.57
CA ILE A 540 -20.40 -38.11 -23.71
C ILE A 540 -21.60 -37.51 -24.46
N SER A 541 -21.58 -37.49 -25.81
CA SER A 541 -22.75 -37.12 -26.62
C SER A 541 -23.93 -38.08 -26.51
N ASP A 542 -23.73 -39.23 -25.89
CA ASP A 542 -24.79 -40.23 -25.73
C ASP A 542 -25.54 -40.03 -24.41
N LEU A 543 -24.95 -39.26 -23.49
CA LEU A 543 -25.46 -39.05 -22.16
C LEU A 543 -26.53 -37.97 -22.09
N LYS A 544 -27.55 -38.24 -21.28
CA LYS A 544 -28.43 -37.24 -20.67
C LYS A 544 -28.25 -37.28 -19.17
N VAL A 545 -27.98 -36.12 -18.57
CA VAL A 545 -27.81 -35.97 -17.13
C VAL A 545 -28.81 -34.96 -16.60
N GLU A 546 -29.62 -35.36 -15.62
CA GLU A 546 -30.63 -34.52 -14.99
C GLU A 546 -30.43 -34.52 -13.47
N LEU A 547 -30.49 -33.34 -12.85
CA LEU A 547 -30.53 -33.18 -11.39
C LEU A 547 -31.96 -32.83 -10.95
N ILE A 548 -32.44 -33.50 -9.92
CA ILE A 548 -33.76 -33.31 -9.33
C ILE A 548 -33.59 -32.81 -7.89
N SER A 549 -34.20 -31.67 -7.58
CA SER A 549 -34.21 -31.10 -6.22
C SER A 549 -35.23 -31.80 -5.30
N PRO A 550 -35.15 -31.61 -3.97
CA PRO A 550 -36.13 -32.15 -3.01
C PRO A 550 -37.57 -31.69 -3.25
N SER A 551 -37.76 -30.55 -3.95
CA SER A 551 -39.08 -30.07 -4.36
C SER A 551 -39.67 -30.77 -5.58
N GLY A 552 -38.89 -31.61 -6.26
CA GLY A 552 -39.26 -32.27 -7.51
C GLY A 552 -38.96 -31.47 -8.78
N LYS A 553 -38.43 -30.23 -8.67
CA LYS A 553 -37.92 -29.49 -9.84
C LYS A 553 -36.73 -30.21 -10.46
N ARG A 554 -36.59 -30.11 -11.79
CA ARG A 554 -35.61 -30.83 -12.60
C ARG A 554 -34.73 -29.85 -13.39
N ALA A 555 -33.44 -30.15 -13.48
CA ALA A 555 -32.45 -29.42 -14.26
C ALA A 555 -31.72 -30.34 -15.21
N MET A 556 -31.82 -30.09 -16.51
CA MET A 556 -31.01 -30.77 -17.51
C MET A 556 -29.58 -30.23 -17.47
N ILE A 557 -28.64 -31.04 -17.00
CA ILE A 557 -27.23 -30.65 -16.80
C ILE A 557 -26.40 -30.88 -18.06
N HIS A 558 -26.64 -32.01 -18.72
CA HIS A 558 -25.96 -32.39 -19.95
C HIS A 558 -26.97 -33.07 -20.87
N ASN A 559 -27.06 -32.62 -22.12
CA ASN A 559 -28.02 -33.16 -23.07
C ASN A 559 -27.35 -33.47 -24.40
N ARG A 560 -26.57 -34.56 -24.43
CA ARG A 560 -25.98 -35.11 -25.65
C ARG A 560 -25.02 -34.15 -26.37
N GLU A 561 -24.33 -33.32 -25.59
CA GLU A 561 -23.34 -32.36 -26.08
C GLU A 561 -21.92 -32.97 -26.00
N GLY A 562 -20.92 -32.34 -26.64
CA GLY A 562 -19.51 -32.74 -26.53
C GLY A 562 -18.98 -33.72 -27.58
N GLY A 563 -19.84 -34.29 -28.43
CA GLY A 563 -19.41 -35.19 -29.52
C GLY A 563 -18.65 -36.43 -29.03
N GLY A 564 -17.56 -36.79 -29.70
CA GLY A 564 -16.74 -37.97 -29.41
C GLY A 564 -15.74 -37.82 -28.25
N GLU A 565 -15.93 -36.84 -27.38
CA GLU A 565 -15.13 -36.71 -26.16
C GLU A 565 -15.48 -37.82 -25.16
N GLY A 566 -14.44 -38.34 -24.48
CA GLY A 566 -14.58 -39.33 -23.43
C GLY A 566 -14.59 -38.68 -22.04
N ASN A 567 -15.38 -39.25 -21.14
CA ASN A 567 -15.61 -38.86 -19.74
C ASN A 567 -16.22 -37.47 -19.55
N LEU A 568 -17.17 -37.35 -18.62
CA LEU A 568 -17.74 -36.08 -18.19
C LEU A 568 -17.24 -35.75 -16.78
N ILE A 569 -16.11 -35.03 -16.72
CA ILE A 569 -15.53 -34.50 -15.48
C ILE A 569 -15.66 -32.99 -15.51
N LYS A 570 -16.71 -32.45 -14.89
CA LYS A 570 -17.05 -31.03 -15.02
C LYS A 570 -17.80 -30.50 -13.79
N THR A 571 -17.53 -29.24 -13.47
CA THR A 571 -18.29 -28.45 -12.50
C THR A 571 -19.26 -27.53 -13.23
N TYR A 572 -20.51 -27.53 -12.80
CA TYR A 572 -21.57 -26.66 -13.29
C TYR A 572 -21.97 -25.68 -12.19
N ASP A 573 -22.27 -24.44 -12.58
CA ASP A 573 -22.68 -23.37 -11.67
C ASP A 573 -24.02 -22.81 -12.14
N SER A 574 -25.00 -22.71 -11.22
CA SER A 574 -26.35 -22.22 -11.47
C SER A 574 -26.40 -20.83 -12.10
N ASN A 575 -25.37 -20.00 -11.91
CA ASN A 575 -25.28 -18.67 -12.54
C ASN A 575 -24.90 -18.73 -14.02
N SER A 576 -24.24 -19.80 -14.45
CA SER A 576 -23.72 -19.94 -15.82
C SER A 576 -24.52 -20.95 -16.66
N LEU A 577 -25.21 -21.89 -16.01
CA LEU A 577 -26.07 -22.88 -16.65
C LEU A 577 -27.55 -22.59 -16.31
N PRO A 578 -28.35 -22.03 -17.25
CA PRO A 578 -29.73 -21.62 -16.98
C PRO A 578 -30.62 -22.72 -16.39
N SER A 579 -30.51 -23.95 -16.89
CA SER A 579 -31.29 -25.09 -16.40
C SER A 579 -30.99 -25.45 -14.94
N LEU A 580 -29.75 -25.29 -14.49
CA LEU A 580 -29.38 -25.45 -13.08
C LEU A 580 -29.85 -24.24 -12.25
N GLY A 581 -29.88 -23.05 -12.85
CA GLY A 581 -30.50 -21.85 -12.30
C GLY A 581 -31.98 -22.02 -11.92
N ASP A 582 -32.73 -22.84 -12.66
CA ASP A 582 -34.16 -23.11 -12.35
C ASP A 582 -34.39 -23.77 -10.98
N LEU A 583 -33.34 -24.40 -10.41
CA LEU A 583 -33.38 -25.01 -9.09
C LEU A 583 -33.10 -24.01 -7.95
N VAL A 584 -32.65 -22.79 -8.24
CA VAL A 584 -32.54 -21.71 -7.23
C VAL A 584 -33.90 -21.46 -6.57
N GLY A 585 -33.87 -21.20 -5.27
CA GLY A 585 -35.01 -21.09 -4.35
C GLY A 585 -35.60 -22.43 -3.89
N SER A 586 -35.10 -23.58 -4.34
CA SER A 586 -35.57 -24.89 -3.86
C SER A 586 -35.16 -25.14 -2.41
N PRO A 587 -35.94 -25.89 -1.62
CA PRO A 587 -35.52 -26.35 -0.31
C PRO A 587 -34.22 -27.17 -0.42
N ILE A 588 -33.29 -26.93 0.49
CA ILE A 588 -32.01 -27.63 0.56
C ILE A 588 -32.18 -29.00 1.21
N ASN A 589 -32.96 -29.04 2.30
CA ASN A 589 -33.21 -30.26 3.05
C ASN A 589 -34.05 -31.25 2.24
N GLY A 590 -33.60 -32.50 2.23
CA GLY A 590 -34.25 -33.62 1.55
C GLY A 590 -33.38 -34.25 0.48
N GLU A 591 -34.02 -35.07 -0.34
CA GLU A 591 -33.34 -35.91 -1.32
C GLU A 591 -33.08 -35.15 -2.62
N TRP A 592 -31.81 -35.02 -2.97
CA TRP A 592 -31.35 -34.64 -4.30
C TRP A 592 -31.07 -35.90 -5.12
N SER A 593 -31.58 -35.98 -6.35
CA SER A 593 -31.43 -37.16 -7.19
C SER A 593 -30.77 -36.78 -8.51
N LEU A 594 -29.69 -37.48 -8.88
CA LEU A 594 -29.02 -37.35 -10.17
C LEU A 594 -29.37 -38.57 -11.03
N THR A 595 -29.95 -38.32 -12.19
CA THR A 595 -30.24 -39.34 -13.20
C THR A 595 -29.25 -39.21 -14.36
N VAL A 596 -28.66 -40.34 -14.77
CA VAL A 596 -27.74 -40.41 -15.92
C VAL A 596 -28.21 -41.52 -16.85
N ALA A 597 -28.57 -41.18 -18.08
CA ALA A 597 -29.02 -42.13 -19.10
C ALA A 597 -28.12 -42.07 -20.33
N ASP A 598 -27.70 -43.22 -20.82
CA ASP A 598 -27.15 -43.37 -22.17
C ASP A 598 -28.31 -43.68 -23.13
N VAL A 599 -28.48 -42.84 -24.15
CA VAL A 599 -29.56 -42.95 -25.13
C VAL A 599 -29.06 -43.21 -26.56
N ALA A 600 -27.82 -43.67 -26.70
CA ALA A 600 -27.29 -44.24 -27.93
C ALA A 600 -26.85 -45.69 -27.67
N ALA A 601 -26.59 -46.43 -28.74
CA ALA A 601 -26.15 -47.82 -28.64
C ALA A 601 -24.63 -47.93 -28.79
N ILE A 602 -24.04 -48.98 -28.22
CA ILE A 602 -22.64 -49.47 -28.34
C ILE A 602 -21.79 -49.10 -27.13
N ASP A 603 -21.93 -47.88 -26.61
CA ASP A 603 -21.08 -47.33 -25.59
C ASP A 603 -21.62 -47.60 -24.18
N LYS A 604 -20.74 -47.66 -23.19
CA LYS A 604 -21.08 -47.90 -21.79
C LYS A 604 -20.23 -47.02 -20.91
N GLY A 605 -20.78 -46.65 -19.76
CA GLY A 605 -20.03 -45.90 -18.76
C GLY A 605 -20.36 -46.23 -17.33
N VAL A 606 -19.79 -45.42 -16.46
CA VAL A 606 -19.93 -45.53 -15.00
C VAL A 606 -20.11 -44.13 -14.43
N LEU A 607 -21.16 -43.92 -13.65
CA LEU A 607 -21.24 -42.77 -12.76
C LEU A 607 -20.32 -43.05 -11.56
N ASN A 608 -19.14 -42.44 -11.55
CA ASN A 608 -18.15 -42.67 -10.49
C ASN A 608 -18.58 -41.96 -9.21
N ARG A 609 -18.79 -40.63 -9.31
CA ARG A 609 -19.23 -39.78 -8.20
C ARG A 609 -19.90 -38.50 -8.70
N TRP A 610 -20.63 -37.86 -7.80
CA TRP A 610 -21.07 -36.48 -7.97
C TRP A 610 -21.15 -35.77 -6.62
N SER A 611 -21.00 -34.45 -6.63
CA SER A 611 -21.17 -33.64 -5.42
C SER A 611 -21.94 -32.35 -5.72
N ILE A 612 -22.64 -31.87 -4.71
CA ILE A 612 -23.38 -30.61 -4.74
C ILE A 612 -22.89 -29.70 -3.63
N GLU A 613 -22.69 -28.43 -3.95
CA GLU A 613 -22.41 -27.35 -3.01
C GLU A 613 -23.46 -26.26 -3.21
N ILE A 614 -24.19 -25.93 -2.15
CA ILE A 614 -25.35 -25.04 -2.19
C ILE A 614 -25.14 -23.87 -1.24
N GLU A 615 -25.11 -22.65 -1.78
CA GLU A 615 -25.18 -21.43 -0.98
C GLU A 615 -26.63 -21.23 -0.51
N LYS A 616 -26.85 -20.87 0.76
CA LYS A 616 -28.19 -20.59 1.32
C LYS A 616 -28.66 -19.18 0.98
N GLU A 617 -29.97 -19.01 0.83
CA GLU A 617 -30.61 -17.69 0.96
C GLU A 617 -30.40 -17.18 2.38
N ALA A 618 -29.92 -15.94 2.52
CA ALA A 618 -29.80 -15.30 3.81
C ALA A 618 -31.18 -15.17 4.46
N SER A 619 -31.32 -15.61 5.72
CA SER A 619 -32.57 -15.46 6.46
C SER A 619 -32.63 -14.07 7.07
N GLU A 620 -33.65 -13.28 6.68
CA GLU A 620 -33.96 -12.01 7.37
C GLU A 620 -34.54 -12.32 8.74
N MET A 621 -33.80 -11.96 9.78
CA MET A 621 -34.23 -12.02 11.17
C MET A 621 -34.49 -10.60 11.68
N GLU A 622 -35.33 -10.47 12.70
CA GLU A 622 -35.64 -9.18 13.30
C GLU A 622 -35.45 -9.23 14.82
N VAL A 623 -34.81 -8.20 15.37
CA VAL A 623 -34.73 -7.97 16.81
C VAL A 623 -35.30 -6.58 17.12
N SER A 624 -36.18 -6.50 18.11
CA SER A 624 -36.73 -5.24 18.60
C SER A 624 -36.46 -5.12 20.09
N LYS A 625 -36.02 -3.93 20.53
CA LYS A 625 -35.75 -3.64 21.93
C LYS A 625 -36.16 -2.21 22.27
N ASP A 626 -36.65 -2.06 23.50
CA ASP A 626 -37.21 -0.83 24.04
C ASP A 626 -36.50 -0.45 25.34
N MET A 627 -36.39 0.84 25.62
CA MET A 627 -35.96 1.35 26.92
C MET A 627 -36.66 2.67 27.28
N GLU A 628 -36.83 2.90 28.58
CA GLU A 628 -37.39 4.14 29.15
C GLU A 628 -36.40 4.71 30.19
N PRO A 629 -35.27 5.28 29.73
CA PRO A 629 -34.15 5.60 30.61
C PRO A 629 -34.42 6.80 31.51
N ASN A 630 -35.31 7.72 31.11
CA ASN A 630 -35.55 8.99 31.81
C ASN A 630 -34.25 9.78 32.07
N GLU A 631 -33.33 9.75 31.11
CA GLU A 631 -32.00 10.34 31.25
C GLU A 631 -32.05 11.86 31.03
N LEU A 632 -31.48 12.64 31.94
CA LEU A 632 -31.51 14.10 31.89
C LEU A 632 -30.53 14.65 30.85
N ILE A 633 -31.01 15.48 29.94
CA ILE A 633 -30.19 16.22 28.98
C ILE A 633 -29.74 17.54 29.63
N PRO A 634 -28.43 17.74 29.85
CA PRO A 634 -27.88 18.97 30.41
C PRO A 634 -27.97 20.15 29.43
N ASP A 635 -28.26 21.33 29.98
CA ASP A 635 -28.32 22.63 29.28
C ASP A 635 -26.96 23.03 28.68
N ASN A 636 -26.95 23.41 27.40
CA ASN A 636 -25.79 23.91 26.67
C ASN A 636 -24.51 23.07 26.85
N ASP A 637 -24.63 21.75 26.93
CA ASP A 637 -23.51 20.84 27.11
C ASP A 637 -23.33 19.96 25.86
N PRO A 638 -22.26 20.17 25.09
CA PRO A 638 -22.00 19.39 23.87
C PRO A 638 -21.68 17.91 24.15
N ARG A 639 -21.53 17.50 25.43
CA ARG A 639 -21.42 16.08 25.78
C ARG A 639 -22.79 15.40 25.84
N GLY A 640 -23.85 16.17 26.12
CA GLY A 640 -25.23 15.71 26.19
C GLY A 640 -25.48 14.58 27.18
N ALA A 641 -26.59 13.88 26.97
CA ALA A 641 -26.98 12.65 27.64
C ALA A 641 -26.79 11.46 26.69
N SER A 642 -26.37 10.31 27.20
CA SER A 642 -26.19 9.09 26.40
C SER A 642 -26.82 7.89 27.09
N VAL A 643 -27.52 7.05 26.32
CA VAL A 643 -28.13 5.80 26.79
C VAL A 643 -27.73 4.67 25.86
N ALA A 644 -27.39 3.50 26.42
CA ALA A 644 -26.85 2.37 25.67
C ALA A 644 -27.83 1.19 25.65
N MET A 645 -28.09 0.66 24.45
CA MET A 645 -28.91 -0.50 24.17
C MET A 645 -28.05 -1.63 23.62
N ASN A 646 -27.91 -2.73 24.37
CA ASN A 646 -27.22 -3.92 23.88
C ASN A 646 -28.18 -4.80 23.04
N LEU A 647 -27.79 -5.16 21.82
CA LEU A 647 -28.42 -6.22 21.02
C LEU A 647 -27.53 -7.47 21.04
N ASP A 648 -28.10 -8.63 21.36
CA ASP A 648 -27.41 -9.92 21.52
C ASP A 648 -27.45 -10.79 20.25
N LYS A 649 -27.99 -10.27 19.15
CA LYS A 649 -28.21 -11.03 17.92
C LYS A 649 -27.12 -10.76 16.90
N LYS A 650 -26.41 -11.83 16.53
CA LYS A 650 -25.41 -11.85 15.48
C LYS A 650 -26.07 -11.77 14.11
N GLY A 651 -25.45 -10.98 13.23
CA GLY A 651 -25.85 -10.85 11.84
C GLY A 651 -25.52 -9.47 11.29
N ILE A 652 -25.81 -9.27 10.00
CA ILE A 652 -25.55 -8.02 9.29
C ILE A 652 -26.85 -7.23 9.12
N VAL A 653 -26.87 -5.99 9.59
CA VAL A 653 -28.01 -5.08 9.52
C VAL A 653 -28.46 -4.89 8.07
N GLN A 654 -29.73 -5.15 7.81
CA GLN A 654 -30.41 -4.93 6.52
C GLN A 654 -31.33 -3.69 6.60
N ARG A 655 -31.90 -3.41 7.78
CA ARG A 655 -32.76 -2.25 8.03
C ARG A 655 -32.74 -1.90 9.50
N VAL A 656 -32.75 -0.60 9.80
CA VAL A 656 -32.95 -0.07 11.15
C VAL A 656 -34.20 0.79 11.16
N VAL A 657 -35.09 0.55 12.12
CA VAL A 657 -36.22 1.41 12.47
C VAL A 657 -36.02 1.80 13.93
N THR A 658 -36.08 3.09 14.24
CA THR A 658 -35.87 3.58 15.61
C THR A 658 -36.86 4.68 15.93
N MET A 659 -37.33 4.71 17.17
CA MET A 659 -38.22 5.74 17.68
C MET A 659 -37.61 6.36 18.93
N VAL A 660 -37.66 7.67 19.00
CA VAL A 660 -37.21 8.45 20.17
C VAL A 660 -38.38 9.28 20.69
N ASP A 661 -38.48 9.36 22.01
CA ASP A 661 -39.36 10.26 22.75
C ASP A 661 -38.49 11.05 23.73
N ILE A 662 -38.35 12.34 23.46
CA ILE A 662 -37.54 13.27 24.25
C ILE A 662 -38.41 14.46 24.66
N THR A 663 -38.52 14.69 25.97
CA THR A 663 -39.11 15.92 26.50
C THR A 663 -38.09 17.05 26.37
N HIS A 664 -38.42 18.13 25.67
CA HIS A 664 -37.60 19.33 25.60
C HIS A 664 -38.45 20.55 25.23
N PRO A 665 -38.30 21.71 25.89
CA PRO A 665 -39.09 22.91 25.58
C PRO A 665 -38.86 23.46 24.16
N PHE A 666 -37.64 23.33 23.62
CA PHE A 666 -37.30 23.82 22.28
C PHE A 666 -36.47 22.78 21.51
N ILE A 667 -37.08 21.94 20.67
CA ILE A 667 -36.32 20.89 19.97
C ILE A 667 -35.34 21.44 18.91
N GLY A 668 -35.47 22.70 18.52
CA GLY A 668 -34.48 23.40 17.68
C GLY A 668 -33.10 23.56 18.33
N ASP A 669 -32.98 23.29 19.63
CA ASP A 669 -31.71 23.30 20.35
C ASP A 669 -31.02 21.94 20.40
N LEU A 670 -31.77 20.88 20.10
CA LEU A 670 -31.28 19.52 20.22
C LEU A 670 -30.51 19.07 18.98
N ARG A 671 -29.42 18.34 19.23
CA ARG A 671 -28.85 17.39 18.28
C ARG A 671 -28.96 15.98 18.85
N VAL A 672 -29.56 15.07 18.09
CA VAL A 672 -29.78 13.68 18.48
C VAL A 672 -29.16 12.76 17.44
N GLU A 673 -28.35 11.81 17.91
CA GLU A 673 -27.62 10.89 17.07
C GLU A 673 -27.56 9.49 17.69
N ILE A 674 -27.42 8.50 16.81
CA ILE A 674 -27.27 7.09 17.18
C ILE A 674 -25.87 6.64 16.78
N LEU A 675 -25.20 5.90 17.65
CA LEU A 675 -23.93 5.24 17.39
C LEU A 675 -24.16 3.74 17.32
N SER A 676 -23.66 3.09 16.25
CA SER A 676 -23.69 1.64 16.10
C SER A 676 -22.58 0.97 16.93
N PRO A 677 -22.65 -0.36 17.15
CA PRO A 677 -21.60 -1.12 17.84
C PRO A 677 -20.20 -0.99 17.22
N SER A 678 -20.13 -0.73 15.92
CA SER A 678 -18.88 -0.50 15.17
C SER A 678 -18.41 0.96 15.22
N GLY A 679 -19.15 1.85 15.88
CA GLY A 679 -18.80 3.25 16.09
C GLY A 679 -19.26 4.21 14.99
N LYS A 680 -20.00 3.74 13.97
CA LYS A 680 -20.62 4.67 13.01
C LYS A 680 -21.72 5.48 13.67
N THR A 681 -21.88 6.73 13.22
CA THR A 681 -22.86 7.67 13.79
C THR A 681 -23.88 8.07 12.73
N ALA A 682 -25.16 8.11 13.10
CA ALA A 682 -26.23 8.71 12.29
C ALA A 682 -26.91 9.83 13.07
N ILE A 683 -26.96 11.02 12.48
CA ILE A 683 -27.64 12.18 13.10
C ILE A 683 -29.10 12.14 12.67
N ILE A 684 -30.00 11.82 13.60
CA ILE A 684 -31.43 11.67 13.31
C ILE A 684 -32.22 12.97 13.51
N HIS A 685 -31.67 13.91 14.29
CA HIS A 685 -32.21 15.25 14.46
C HIS A 685 -31.06 16.24 14.67
N ASP A 686 -31.02 17.32 13.89
CA ASP A 686 -30.01 18.37 14.02
C ASP A 686 -30.68 19.74 14.02
N ARG A 687 -31.05 20.21 15.22
CA ARG A 687 -31.56 21.56 15.47
C ARG A 687 -32.77 21.94 14.61
N GLY A 688 -33.53 20.94 14.17
CA GLY A 688 -34.77 21.11 13.40
C GLY A 688 -35.97 21.38 14.32
N GLY A 689 -37.08 21.85 13.75
CA GLY A 689 -38.33 22.04 14.50
C GLY A 689 -38.48 23.37 15.24
N PHE A 690 -37.45 24.22 15.25
CA PHE A 690 -37.48 25.57 15.84
C PHE A 690 -38.01 25.58 17.29
N ASP A 691 -39.14 26.24 17.53
CA ASP A 691 -39.78 26.44 18.83
C ASP A 691 -40.80 25.37 19.21
N GLN A 692 -40.77 24.22 18.54
CA GLN A 692 -41.63 23.10 18.89
C GLN A 692 -41.15 22.40 20.17
N ASP A 693 -42.10 22.07 21.03
CA ASP A 693 -41.89 21.25 22.21
C ASP A 693 -41.80 19.76 21.82
N ASN A 694 -40.88 19.05 22.46
CA ASN A 694 -40.70 17.60 22.48
C ASN A 694 -40.42 16.94 21.12
N LEU A 695 -39.59 15.90 21.14
CA LEU A 695 -39.27 15.10 19.97
C LEU A 695 -39.81 13.69 20.16
N ASP A 696 -40.98 13.43 19.59
CA ASP A 696 -41.59 12.09 19.47
C ASP A 696 -41.63 11.71 17.98
N LYS A 697 -40.67 10.89 17.54
CA LYS A 697 -40.51 10.58 16.12
C LYS A 697 -39.92 9.20 15.88
N THR A 698 -40.44 8.55 14.85
CA THR A 698 -39.92 7.30 14.28
C THR A 698 -39.13 7.60 13.01
N TYR A 699 -37.98 6.95 12.89
CA TYR A 699 -37.07 7.00 11.76
C TYR A 699 -36.87 5.59 11.22
N ASP A 700 -36.70 5.49 9.90
CA ASP A 700 -36.52 4.24 9.20
C ASP A 700 -35.40 4.41 8.18
N SER A 701 -34.39 3.55 8.23
CA SER A 701 -33.31 3.52 7.24
C SER A 701 -33.81 3.55 5.79
N GLN A 702 -34.95 2.94 5.46
CA GLN A 702 -35.49 2.97 4.10
C GLN A 702 -35.95 4.37 3.63
N ILE A 703 -36.24 5.27 4.57
CA ILE A 703 -36.79 6.60 4.31
C ILE A 703 -35.77 7.69 4.68
N ASN A 704 -34.95 7.44 5.72
CA ASN A 704 -34.00 8.37 6.31
C ASN A 704 -32.57 7.97 5.90
N PRO A 705 -31.92 8.71 4.97
CA PRO A 705 -30.59 8.38 4.47
C PRO A 705 -29.51 8.29 5.55
N GLU A 706 -29.63 9.10 6.61
CA GLU A 706 -28.72 9.11 7.75
C GLU A 706 -28.58 7.70 8.39
N LEU A 707 -29.69 6.96 8.48
CA LEU A 707 -29.72 5.61 9.04
C LEU A 707 -29.24 4.52 8.07
N GLN A 708 -29.07 4.82 6.78
CA GLN A 708 -28.47 3.88 5.82
C GLN A 708 -27.00 3.61 6.14
N ALA A 709 -26.33 4.50 6.89
CA ALA A 709 -24.96 4.29 7.35
C ALA A 709 -24.78 3.00 8.18
N PHE A 710 -25.87 2.49 8.77
CA PHE A 710 -25.89 1.28 9.57
C PHE A 710 -26.13 0.00 8.76
N VAL A 711 -26.70 0.09 7.56
CA VAL A 711 -26.95 -1.07 6.70
C VAL A 711 -25.60 -1.66 6.27
N GLY A 712 -25.46 -2.98 6.37
CA GLY A 712 -24.21 -3.70 6.13
C GLY A 712 -23.30 -3.84 7.35
N GLN A 713 -23.66 -3.28 8.51
CA GLN A 713 -22.87 -3.39 9.74
C GLN A 713 -23.31 -4.55 10.64
N PRO A 714 -22.48 -4.98 11.61
CA PRO A 714 -22.90 -5.96 12.61
C PRO A 714 -24.08 -5.45 13.46
N ALA A 715 -25.09 -6.29 13.64
CA ALA A 715 -26.25 -5.97 14.49
C ALA A 715 -25.95 -6.14 15.99
N GLU A 716 -25.04 -7.06 16.34
CA GLU A 716 -24.68 -7.39 17.72
C GLU A 716 -23.84 -6.28 18.36
N GLY A 717 -24.16 -5.94 19.61
CA GLY A 717 -23.37 -5.07 20.46
C GLY A 717 -24.13 -3.86 21.00
N ASN A 718 -23.38 -2.87 21.49
CA ASN A 718 -23.95 -1.69 22.12
C ASN A 718 -24.26 -0.60 21.10
N TRP A 719 -25.54 -0.31 20.94
CA TRP A 719 -26.02 0.89 20.26
C TRP A 719 -26.17 2.01 21.28
N ILE A 720 -25.80 3.23 20.93
CA ILE A 720 -25.88 4.37 21.85
C ILE A 720 -26.75 5.46 21.23
N LEU A 721 -27.79 5.91 21.93
CA LEU A 721 -28.49 7.15 21.60
C LEU A 721 -27.88 8.28 22.41
N ARG A 722 -27.47 9.34 21.73
CA ARG A 722 -26.93 10.57 22.34
C ARG A 722 -27.80 11.76 21.98
N ALA A 723 -28.25 12.51 22.98
CA ALA A 723 -29.01 13.76 22.81
C ALA A 723 -28.26 14.91 23.48
N MET A 724 -27.98 15.98 22.73
CA MET A 724 -27.24 17.15 23.17
C MET A 724 -28.11 18.39 23.03
N ASP A 725 -28.20 19.19 24.09
CA ASP A 725 -28.67 20.56 23.99
C ASP A 725 -27.48 21.48 23.68
N LEU A 726 -27.58 22.20 22.55
CA LEU A 726 -26.54 23.06 22.02
C LEU A 726 -26.92 24.56 22.10
N SER A 727 -27.91 24.90 22.91
CA SER A 727 -28.30 26.26 23.25
C SER A 727 -28.40 26.41 24.76
N ARG A 728 -28.51 27.66 25.23
CA ARG A 728 -28.66 27.97 26.65
C ARG A 728 -30.12 28.05 27.02
N LEU A 729 -30.40 27.78 28.30
CA LEU A 729 -31.63 28.03 29.09
C LEU A 729 -32.56 26.83 29.22
N ASP A 730 -32.41 25.81 28.40
CA ASP A 730 -33.31 24.69 28.33
C ASP A 730 -32.64 23.39 28.79
N LYS A 731 -33.46 22.43 29.20
CA LYS A 731 -33.02 21.09 29.60
C LYS A 731 -34.05 20.11 29.10
N GLY A 732 -33.61 18.88 28.85
CA GLY A 732 -34.49 17.82 28.39
C GLY A 732 -34.40 16.54 29.17
N ILE A 733 -35.20 15.58 28.74
CA ILE A 733 -35.19 14.21 29.24
C ILE A 733 -35.37 13.26 28.06
N ILE A 734 -34.49 12.27 27.93
CA ILE A 734 -34.73 11.12 27.04
C ILE A 734 -35.73 10.21 27.75
N ASN A 735 -37.01 10.31 27.36
CA ASN A 735 -38.08 9.53 27.98
C ASN A 735 -38.01 8.07 27.52
N LYS A 736 -37.92 7.85 26.20
CA LYS A 736 -37.98 6.52 25.59
C LYS A 736 -37.12 6.41 24.34
N TRP A 737 -36.56 5.23 24.14
CA TRP A 737 -35.88 4.84 22.89
C TRP A 737 -36.26 3.41 22.52
N ASN A 738 -36.77 3.23 21.31
CA ASN A 738 -36.99 1.93 20.68
C ASN A 738 -36.06 1.77 19.49
N MET A 739 -35.57 0.56 19.29
CA MET A 739 -34.84 0.18 18.10
C MET A 739 -35.26 -1.21 17.64
N ARG A 740 -35.58 -1.30 16.35
CA ARG A 740 -35.88 -2.53 15.61
C ARG A 740 -34.88 -2.67 14.48
N VAL A 741 -34.18 -3.80 14.46
CA VAL A 741 -33.14 -4.10 13.48
C VAL A 741 -33.54 -5.37 12.75
N THR A 742 -33.68 -5.27 11.43
CA THR A 742 -33.70 -6.43 10.53
C THR A 742 -32.26 -6.74 10.16
N TYR A 743 -31.84 -8.00 10.27
CA TYR A 743 -30.47 -8.44 10.01
C TYR A 743 -30.44 -9.80 9.30
N SER A 744 -29.42 -10.05 8.49
CA SER A 744 -29.17 -11.35 7.88
C SER A 744 -28.30 -12.20 8.80
N GLY A 745 -28.75 -13.44 9.05
CA GLY A 745 -28.00 -14.47 9.79
C GLY A 745 -26.82 -15.06 9.05
#